data_AF-A0A2D6UIC1-F1
#
_entry.id   AF-A0A2D6UIC1-F1
#
_cell.length_a   1.000
_cell.length_b   1.000
_cell.length_c   1.000
_cell.angle_alpha   90.00
_cell.angle_beta   90.00
_cell.angle_gamma   90.00
#
_symmetry.space_group_name_H-M   'P 1'
#
loop_
_entity.id
_entity.type
_entity.pdbx_description
1 polymer ?
#
loop_
_entity_poly.entity_id
_entity_poly.type
_entity_poly.pdbx_seq_one_letter_code
_entity_poly.pdbx_strand_id
1 'polypeptide(L)'
;MGCKRYKQIAGFFSLGLWPGALMASVSFEVVSELLESHCIDCHYGEKPKGGINIEALLDRFDESPNVEIWEKLERAIVERKMPPEDKKSLSNGQVATFTTWFENEFVLPNGIERAGINHPRRLTREELQNTLEDILHLDIRQTVTNSRLHVIPETIIEKFFSAGIRGASGFSNDATALSEESVDLQTYARCFSAVLNLLDSDEEARERLFGTKNTTDLSATATKEILRGFGTSAFRRSIKGDELKRFLTVYENMRENGRTEYESIKSSFLAMLLSPMFLYRLEEVSSGLSPLPAGELAIRLSYFLWSSPPDDELKNLADNGELVRPEVLKKQFHRLLADPKRVALAENLGGEWFDYKHLRRKSAVNKRSDRMAGYYRTQYEEALLFFDSIIRYDQPIFRLIDADWMFINKHQTNIYRIPLKEDSMEVDNALPAVNIHYRNEDRKIYEGNYEYKHLPLSLKMLDDPNRGGFLTLGSTLSATSTENRTSPIRRGAWVMERILGIHFEIPENVPDLEESQKKAKEQKLNLSPNEILKLHSSQKGCASCHKYIDPVGFGLEIYDQLGIQRSAPKVRITGKELFTWEPKIIPRKYEDRSWDLKLELEPGKINEVQFQYTKGSHRLDIRNVRLESSLIDLEDKHFGYTGHATHKNVWKFNLPTEAPTEGWKLTAEVKGDGGNNSYGVVSLLGDEHKEIEPAYKLPNGKGFTRPADLKELLVNEYRDKVIDNAVKKVLAYAVGRKVLPTDRPAIRRIKESIAKHDYSMNKLLEEVVLSYPFRNKEHQ
;
A
#
# COMPACT_ATOMS: atom_id res chain seq x y z
N MET A 1 -7.98 -19.77 -21.18
CA MET A 1 -9.34 -19.76 -21.79
C MET A 1 -10.36 -19.38 -20.73
N GLY A 2 -11.24 -18.42 -21.01
CA GLY A 2 -12.30 -17.98 -20.07
C GLY A 2 -12.31 -16.49 -19.73
N CYS A 3 -11.92 -15.60 -20.66
CA CYS A 3 -12.10 -14.15 -20.54
C CYS A 3 -13.61 -13.83 -20.59
N LYS A 4 -14.25 -13.63 -19.43
CA LYS A 4 -15.64 -13.17 -19.38
C LYS A 4 -15.69 -11.68 -19.69
N ARG A 5 -16.21 -11.37 -20.87
CA ARG A 5 -16.60 -10.05 -21.38
C ARG A 5 -17.40 -9.27 -20.33
N TYR A 6 -16.82 -8.20 -19.79
CA TYR A 6 -17.55 -7.16 -19.10
C TYR A 6 -18.30 -6.32 -20.13
N LYS A 7 -19.63 -6.37 -20.11
CA LYS A 7 -20.49 -5.50 -20.92
C LYS A 7 -20.41 -4.07 -20.37
N GLN A 8 -20.07 -3.15 -21.25
CA GLN A 8 -20.11 -1.71 -21.05
C GLN A 8 -21.50 -1.26 -20.55
N ILE A 9 -21.53 -0.60 -19.40
CA ILE A 9 -22.59 0.36 -19.08
C ILE A 9 -22.00 1.73 -19.44
N ALA A 10 -22.26 2.17 -20.66
CA ALA A 10 -21.99 3.52 -21.11
C ALA A 10 -22.97 4.46 -20.41
N GLY A 11 -22.57 4.97 -19.24
CA GLY A 11 -23.21 6.15 -18.63
C GLY A 11 -22.71 7.40 -19.35
N PHE A 12 -23.65 8.20 -19.84
CA PHE A 12 -23.45 9.47 -20.53
C PHE A 12 -22.34 10.34 -19.90
N PHE A 13 -21.14 10.33 -20.48
CA PHE A 13 -20.18 11.40 -20.32
C PHE A 13 -20.61 12.52 -21.27
N SER A 14 -21.19 13.59 -20.71
CA SER A 14 -21.35 14.83 -21.43
C SER A 14 -19.97 15.34 -21.84
N LEU A 15 -19.69 15.29 -23.14
CA LEU A 15 -18.60 16.00 -23.82
C LEU A 15 -18.73 17.50 -23.54
N GLY A 16 -18.04 17.97 -22.50
CA GLY A 16 -17.76 19.38 -22.31
C GLY A 16 -16.53 19.75 -23.14
N LEU A 17 -16.73 20.05 -24.43
CA LEU A 17 -15.82 20.94 -25.15
C LEU A 17 -15.80 22.26 -24.38
N TRP A 18 -14.65 22.68 -23.84
CA TRP A 18 -14.50 24.02 -23.28
C TRP A 18 -14.18 24.98 -24.45
N PRO A 19 -15.09 25.90 -24.81
CA PRO A 19 -14.66 27.07 -25.55
C PRO A 19 -13.88 27.96 -24.57
N GLY A 20 -12.78 28.54 -25.02
CA GLY A 20 -12.07 29.60 -24.31
C GLY A 20 -12.97 30.84 -24.17
N ALA A 21 -13.90 30.79 -23.24
CA ALA A 21 -14.61 31.95 -22.73
C ALA A 21 -13.75 32.52 -21.61
N LEU A 22 -13.39 33.81 -21.71
CA LEU A 22 -12.97 34.58 -20.55
C LEU A 22 -14.03 34.38 -19.46
N MET A 23 -13.74 33.55 -18.46
CA MET A 23 -14.54 33.56 -17.24
C MET A 23 -14.25 34.90 -16.57
N ALA A 24 -15.30 35.69 -16.31
CA ALA A 24 -15.17 36.91 -15.53
C ALA A 24 -14.50 36.55 -14.19
N SER A 25 -13.41 37.24 -13.85
CA SER A 25 -12.70 37.04 -12.59
C SER A 25 -13.64 37.43 -11.44
N VAL A 26 -13.95 36.47 -10.56
CA VAL A 26 -14.64 36.75 -9.30
C VAL A 26 -13.66 37.45 -8.38
N SER A 27 -14.01 38.64 -7.88
CA SER A 27 -13.12 39.42 -6.99
C SER A 27 -13.20 38.92 -5.55
N PHE A 28 -12.17 39.24 -4.75
CA PHE A 28 -12.12 38.86 -3.34
C PHE A 28 -13.27 39.48 -2.54
N GLU A 29 -13.74 40.68 -2.90
CA GLU A 29 -14.84 41.36 -2.22
C GLU A 29 -16.14 40.53 -2.27
N VAL A 30 -16.44 39.91 -3.41
CA VAL A 30 -17.63 39.05 -3.57
C VAL A 30 -17.54 37.82 -2.67
N VAL A 31 -16.34 37.28 -2.48
CA VAL A 31 -16.08 36.12 -1.62
C VAL A 31 -16.13 36.53 -0.14
N SER A 32 -15.61 37.71 0.21
CA SER A 32 -15.71 38.27 1.56
C SER A 32 -17.17 38.41 1.99
N GLU A 33 -18.00 39.05 1.17
CA GLU A 33 -19.45 39.21 1.44
C GLU A 33 -20.15 37.86 1.61
N LEU A 34 -19.75 36.84 0.83
CA LEU A 34 -20.30 35.50 0.94
C LEU A 34 -19.97 34.84 2.29
N LEU A 35 -18.71 34.94 2.71
CA LEU A 35 -18.23 34.34 3.96
C LEU A 35 -18.75 35.10 5.19
N GLU A 36 -18.84 36.43 5.11
CA GLU A 36 -19.46 37.27 6.14
C GLU A 36 -20.91 36.86 6.39
N SER A 37 -21.68 36.68 5.32
CA SER A 37 -23.12 36.42 5.42
C SER A 37 -23.49 35.01 5.87
N HIS A 38 -22.59 34.02 5.78
CA HIS A 38 -22.91 32.62 6.08
C HIS A 38 -22.00 31.95 7.11
N CYS A 39 -20.81 32.51 7.41
CA CYS A 39 -19.79 31.81 8.17
C CYS A 39 -19.34 32.54 9.45
N ILE A 40 -19.34 33.87 9.47
CA ILE A 40 -18.80 34.66 10.60
C ILE A 40 -19.50 34.35 11.91
N ASP A 41 -20.84 34.19 11.93
CA ASP A 41 -21.61 33.89 13.16
C ASP A 41 -21.05 32.75 14.03
N CYS A 42 -20.33 31.79 13.42
CA CYS A 42 -19.74 30.65 14.13
C CYS A 42 -18.20 30.62 14.11
N HIS A 43 -17.57 31.37 13.22
CA HIS A 43 -16.13 31.33 12.93
C HIS A 43 -15.44 32.67 13.22
N TYR A 44 -15.91 33.40 14.24
CA TYR A 44 -15.36 34.68 14.69
C TYR A 44 -14.70 34.61 16.07
N GLY A 45 -13.85 35.60 16.39
CA GLY A 45 -13.29 35.80 17.73
C GLY A 45 -12.20 34.80 18.15
N GLU A 46 -11.88 34.79 19.46
CA GLU A 46 -10.74 34.03 20.01
C GLU A 46 -10.95 32.49 20.08
N LYS A 47 -12.20 32.01 20.00
CA LYS A 47 -12.55 30.58 20.07
C LYS A 47 -13.53 30.17 18.97
N PRO A 48 -13.13 30.29 17.70
CA PRO A 48 -14.00 29.96 16.59
C PRO A 48 -14.27 28.46 16.52
N LYS A 49 -15.46 28.06 16.03
CA LYS A 49 -15.77 26.63 15.83
C LYS A 49 -14.77 26.01 14.84
N GLY A 50 -14.30 24.80 15.15
CA GLY A 50 -13.34 24.08 14.30
C GLY A 50 -11.97 24.74 14.18
N GLY A 51 -11.64 25.74 15.02
CA GLY A 51 -10.33 26.39 15.04
C GLY A 51 -10.06 27.29 13.83
N ILE A 52 -11.07 27.64 13.03
CA ILE A 52 -10.93 28.49 11.83
C ILE A 52 -11.50 29.87 12.13
N ASN A 53 -10.63 30.89 12.23
CA ASN A 53 -11.02 32.29 12.36
C ASN A 53 -11.14 32.92 10.96
N ILE A 54 -12.36 33.15 10.49
CA ILE A 54 -12.62 33.74 9.17
C ILE A 54 -12.38 35.24 9.17
N GLU A 55 -12.65 35.94 10.27
CA GLU A 55 -12.42 37.40 10.40
C GLU A 55 -10.97 37.76 10.06
N ALA A 56 -10.02 37.01 10.64
CA ALA A 56 -8.59 37.19 10.36
C ALA A 56 -8.18 36.92 8.90
N LEU A 57 -8.97 36.12 8.16
CA LEU A 57 -8.74 35.85 6.73
C LEU A 57 -9.26 36.97 5.83
N LEU A 58 -10.26 37.74 6.29
CA LEU A 58 -10.94 38.77 5.50
C LEU A 58 -10.28 40.14 5.61
N ASP A 59 -9.65 40.46 6.75
CA ASP A 59 -8.99 41.76 7.01
C ASP A 59 -7.90 42.12 5.99
N ARG A 60 -7.15 41.11 5.50
CA ARG A 60 -6.21 41.25 4.40
C ARG A 60 -6.09 39.90 3.69
N PHE A 61 -6.48 39.84 2.43
CA PHE A 61 -6.17 38.68 1.61
C PHE A 61 -4.65 38.55 1.48
N ASP A 62 -4.12 37.48 2.07
CA ASP A 62 -2.73 37.06 1.93
C ASP A 62 -2.75 35.57 1.55
N GLU A 63 -2.30 35.28 0.33
CA GLU A 63 -2.30 33.95 -0.26
C GLU A 63 -1.40 32.99 0.56
N SER A 64 -0.22 33.45 1.01
CA SER A 64 0.86 32.55 1.40
C SER A 64 0.76 31.93 2.79
N PRO A 65 0.41 32.65 3.89
CA PRO A 65 0.40 32.07 5.23
C PRO A 65 -0.86 31.23 5.51
N ASN A 66 -1.90 31.35 4.68
CA ASN A 66 -3.24 30.84 4.99
C ASN A 66 -3.77 29.78 4.01
N VAL A 67 -2.99 29.30 3.04
CA VAL A 67 -3.43 28.32 2.02
C VAL A 67 -4.14 27.11 2.63
N GLU A 68 -3.61 26.56 3.73
CA GLU A 68 -4.20 25.37 4.37
C GLU A 68 -5.61 25.64 4.93
N ILE A 69 -5.85 26.85 5.44
CA ILE A 69 -7.15 27.26 5.96
C ILE A 69 -8.13 27.44 4.80
N TRP A 70 -7.70 28.07 3.71
CA TRP A 70 -8.48 28.22 2.48
C TRP A 70 -8.85 26.87 1.85
N GLU A 71 -7.94 25.91 1.80
CA GLU A 71 -8.22 24.54 1.36
C GLU A 71 -9.24 23.82 2.25
N LYS A 72 -9.13 23.99 3.58
CA LYS A 72 -10.11 23.43 4.53
C LYS A 72 -11.50 24.02 4.27
N LEU A 73 -11.59 25.33 4.06
CA LEU A 73 -12.83 26.04 3.78
C LEU A 73 -13.45 25.58 2.45
N GLU A 74 -12.65 25.53 1.39
CA GLU A 74 -13.10 25.06 0.07
C GLU A 74 -13.66 23.64 0.13
N ARG A 75 -12.93 22.72 0.78
CA ARG A 75 -13.41 21.34 0.97
C ARG A 75 -14.73 21.29 1.75
N ALA A 76 -14.86 22.07 2.83
CA ALA A 76 -16.08 22.08 3.64
C ALA A 76 -17.31 22.61 2.85
N ILE A 77 -17.10 23.63 2.00
CA ILE A 77 -18.12 24.21 1.12
C ILE A 77 -18.51 23.23 0.02
N VAL A 78 -17.53 22.67 -0.70
CA VAL A 78 -17.74 21.75 -1.83
C VAL A 78 -18.43 20.45 -1.36
N GLU A 79 -18.03 19.92 -0.20
CA GLU A 79 -18.65 18.71 0.39
C GLU A 79 -19.99 19.00 1.07
N ARG A 80 -20.46 20.25 1.08
CA ARG A 80 -21.69 20.70 1.78
C ARG A 80 -21.74 20.32 3.25
N LYS A 81 -20.57 20.26 3.89
CA LYS A 81 -20.46 20.05 5.34
C LYS A 81 -20.72 21.33 6.11
N MET A 82 -20.50 22.48 5.46
CA MET A 82 -20.77 23.80 6.00
C MET A 82 -21.54 24.64 4.98
N PRO A 83 -22.47 25.51 5.44
CA PRO A 83 -22.96 25.66 6.82
C PRO A 83 -23.71 24.41 7.33
N PRO A 84 -23.83 24.20 8.65
CA PRO A 84 -24.52 23.04 9.22
C PRO A 84 -26.03 23.06 8.89
N GLU A 85 -26.72 21.92 9.05
CA GLU A 85 -28.12 21.73 8.65
C GLU A 85 -29.11 22.73 9.29
N ASP A 86 -28.78 23.27 10.47
CA ASP A 86 -29.57 24.26 11.20
C ASP A 86 -29.34 25.71 10.74
N LYS A 87 -28.44 25.92 9.76
CA LYS A 87 -28.08 27.23 9.21
C LYS A 87 -28.46 27.36 7.74
N LYS A 88 -28.49 28.59 7.23
CA LYS A 88 -28.81 28.88 5.83
C LYS A 88 -27.73 28.25 4.94
N SER A 89 -28.13 27.31 4.09
CA SER A 89 -27.22 26.63 3.18
C SER A 89 -26.81 27.54 2.01
N LEU A 90 -25.63 27.24 1.44
CA LEU A 90 -25.14 27.92 0.24
C LEU A 90 -25.90 27.40 -1.00
N SER A 91 -26.33 28.32 -1.85
CA SER A 91 -26.89 27.97 -3.16
C SER A 91 -25.81 27.43 -4.10
N ASN A 92 -26.20 26.68 -5.14
CA ASN A 92 -25.26 26.18 -6.14
C ASN A 92 -24.46 27.30 -6.81
N GLY A 93 -25.09 28.47 -7.03
CA GLY A 93 -24.42 29.65 -7.58
C GLY A 93 -23.35 30.20 -6.64
N GLN A 94 -23.63 30.30 -5.34
CA GLN A 94 -22.65 30.76 -4.34
C GLN A 94 -21.48 29.79 -4.21
N VAL A 95 -21.75 28.48 -4.21
CA VAL A 95 -20.68 27.46 -4.23
C VAL A 95 -19.83 27.62 -5.48
N ALA A 96 -20.45 27.78 -6.65
CA ALA A 96 -19.74 28.00 -7.91
C ALA A 96 -18.86 29.26 -7.85
N THR A 97 -19.41 30.40 -7.38
CA THR A 97 -18.66 31.66 -7.18
C THR A 97 -17.41 31.46 -6.33
N PHE A 98 -17.54 30.82 -5.16
CA PHE A 98 -16.40 30.54 -4.29
C PHE A 98 -15.37 29.64 -4.97
N THR A 99 -15.81 28.55 -5.62
CA THR A 99 -14.90 27.61 -6.28
C THR A 99 -14.18 28.20 -7.49
N THR A 100 -14.84 29.06 -8.26
CA THR A 100 -14.22 29.77 -9.40
C THR A 100 -13.15 30.73 -8.91
N TRP A 101 -13.43 31.49 -7.84
CA TRP A 101 -12.43 32.33 -7.20
C TRP A 101 -11.25 31.49 -6.68
N PHE A 102 -11.51 30.43 -5.92
CA PHE A 102 -10.46 29.58 -5.37
C PHE A 102 -9.58 28.95 -6.48
N GLU A 103 -10.19 28.55 -7.59
CA GLU A 103 -9.45 28.04 -8.75
C GLU A 103 -8.53 29.11 -9.35
N ASN A 104 -9.00 30.36 -9.48
CA ASN A 104 -8.19 31.46 -10.04
C ASN A 104 -7.05 31.90 -9.11
N GLU A 105 -7.27 31.91 -7.79
CA GLU A 105 -6.26 32.39 -6.84
C GLU A 105 -5.26 31.30 -6.44
N PHE A 106 -5.72 30.07 -6.16
CA PHE A 106 -4.86 29.04 -5.57
C PHE A 106 -4.46 27.94 -6.55
N VAL A 107 -5.27 27.67 -7.59
CA VAL A 107 -5.03 26.54 -8.50
C VAL A 107 -4.29 26.98 -9.76
N LEU A 108 -4.74 28.07 -10.37
CA LEU A 108 -4.13 28.70 -11.54
C LEU A 108 -3.94 30.20 -11.29
N PRO A 109 -3.12 30.60 -10.29
CA PRO A 109 -2.81 32.01 -10.03
C PRO A 109 -2.36 32.71 -11.31
N ASN A 110 -3.06 33.78 -11.68
CA ASN A 110 -2.86 34.53 -12.94
C ASN A 110 -3.02 33.69 -14.22
N GLY A 111 -3.75 32.58 -14.17
CA GLY A 111 -3.94 31.64 -15.27
C GLY A 111 -2.71 30.78 -15.58
N ILE A 112 -1.71 30.75 -14.70
CA ILE A 112 -0.43 30.06 -14.92
C ILE A 112 -0.33 28.84 -14.00
N GLU A 113 0.04 27.69 -14.59
CA GLU A 113 0.33 26.48 -13.83
C GLU A 113 1.65 26.63 -13.06
N ARG A 114 1.66 26.21 -11.79
CA ARG A 114 2.80 26.37 -10.89
C ARG A 114 3.35 25.03 -10.42
N ALA A 115 4.67 24.96 -10.28
CA ALA A 115 5.35 23.75 -9.84
C ALA A 115 5.33 23.59 -8.32
N GLY A 116 4.94 24.64 -7.59
CA GLY A 116 5.02 24.67 -6.13
C GLY A 116 6.45 24.88 -5.64
N ILE A 117 6.55 25.43 -4.43
CA ILE A 117 7.82 25.79 -3.80
C ILE A 117 8.63 24.53 -3.50
N ASN A 118 9.90 24.53 -3.91
CA ASN A 118 10.83 23.45 -3.61
C ASN A 118 11.76 23.83 -2.46
N HIS A 119 11.87 22.93 -1.48
CA HIS A 119 12.88 23.00 -0.41
C HIS A 119 14.08 22.10 -0.75
N PRO A 120 15.27 22.38 -0.19
CA PRO A 120 16.43 21.49 -0.29
C PRO A 120 16.07 20.05 0.15
N ARG A 121 16.24 19.09 -0.75
CA ARG A 121 15.90 17.68 -0.46
C ARG A 121 17.11 16.95 0.13
N ARG A 122 17.18 16.81 1.45
CA ARG A 122 18.16 15.92 2.09
C ARG A 122 17.91 14.47 1.65
N LEU A 123 18.96 13.65 1.57
CA LEU A 123 18.79 12.22 1.34
C LEU A 123 18.09 11.60 2.54
N THR A 124 17.02 10.84 2.29
CA THR A 124 16.43 9.99 3.33
C THR A 124 17.44 8.93 3.78
N ARG A 125 17.14 8.25 4.89
CA ARG A 125 17.95 7.13 5.37
C ARG A 125 18.15 6.04 4.29
N GLU A 126 17.08 5.69 3.58
CA GLU A 126 17.09 4.70 2.52
C GLU A 126 17.81 5.21 1.26
N GLU A 127 17.58 6.47 0.87
CA GLU A 127 18.28 7.11 -0.26
C GLU A 127 19.78 7.22 0.02
N LEU A 128 20.18 7.52 1.26
CA LEU A 128 21.58 7.58 1.69
C LEU A 128 22.25 6.21 1.60
N GLN A 129 21.58 5.16 2.08
CA GLN A 129 22.09 3.80 2.00
C GLN A 129 22.31 3.37 0.55
N ASN A 130 21.30 3.56 -0.30
CA ASN A 130 21.36 3.24 -1.73
C ASN A 130 22.45 4.03 -2.46
N THR A 131 22.56 5.32 -2.16
CA THR A 131 23.58 6.21 -2.74
C THR A 131 24.97 5.73 -2.39
N LEU A 132 25.23 5.39 -1.13
CA LEU A 132 26.54 4.93 -0.68
C LEU A 132 26.94 3.59 -1.33
N GLU A 133 26.02 2.63 -1.43
CA GLU A 133 26.28 1.37 -2.12
C GLU A 133 26.64 1.58 -3.59
N ASP A 134 25.87 2.42 -4.29
CA ASP A 134 26.06 2.66 -5.72
C ASP A 134 27.39 3.38 -6.01
N ILE A 135 27.72 4.44 -5.25
CA ILE A 135 28.92 5.23 -5.53
C ILE A 135 30.21 4.62 -4.98
N LEU A 136 30.12 3.76 -3.94
CA LEU A 136 31.27 3.06 -3.37
C LEU A 136 31.43 1.64 -3.91
N HIS A 137 30.44 1.15 -4.66
CA HIS A 137 30.38 -0.24 -5.14
C HIS A 137 30.44 -1.28 -4.02
N LEU A 138 29.91 -0.94 -2.85
CA LEU A 138 29.92 -1.76 -1.64
C LEU A 138 28.54 -2.32 -1.34
N ASP A 139 28.52 -3.44 -0.63
CA ASP A 139 27.32 -3.95 0.03
C ASP A 139 27.31 -3.56 1.50
N ILE A 140 26.40 -2.68 1.89
CA ILE A 140 26.27 -2.24 3.29
C ILE A 140 25.00 -2.81 3.94
N ARG A 141 24.20 -3.59 3.20
CA ARG A 141 23.10 -4.40 3.71
C ARG A 141 23.66 -5.72 4.20
N GLN A 142 23.46 -6.03 5.47
CA GLN A 142 23.80 -7.35 5.98
C GLN A 142 22.73 -8.35 5.57
N THR A 143 23.09 -9.38 4.80
CA THR A 143 22.26 -10.58 4.72
C THR A 143 22.26 -11.28 6.06
N VAL A 144 21.12 -11.84 6.48
CA VAL A 144 21.05 -12.71 7.66
C VAL A 144 22.01 -13.88 7.44
N THR A 145 23.20 -13.83 8.03
CA THR A 145 24.19 -14.92 7.92
C THR A 145 24.10 -15.92 9.08
N ASN A 146 23.14 -15.74 9.98
CA ASN A 146 23.01 -16.57 11.18
C ASN A 146 21.55 -16.94 11.42
N SER A 147 21.22 -18.22 11.23
CA SER A 147 19.90 -18.82 11.43
C SER A 147 19.30 -18.57 12.83
N ARG A 148 20.11 -18.22 13.83
CA ARG A 148 19.65 -17.95 15.20
C ARG A 148 19.00 -16.58 15.39
N LEU A 149 19.32 -15.62 14.53
CA LEU A 149 18.78 -14.27 14.59
C LEU A 149 17.58 -14.22 13.64
N HIS A 150 16.41 -14.59 14.15
CA HIS A 150 15.14 -14.53 13.41
C HIS A 150 14.66 -13.10 13.12
N VAL A 151 15.59 -12.16 12.98
CA VAL A 151 15.44 -10.70 12.86
C VAL A 151 16.31 -10.26 11.68
N ILE A 152 15.81 -9.32 10.86
CA ILE A 152 16.66 -8.68 9.85
C ILE A 152 17.63 -7.76 10.59
N PRO A 153 18.96 -7.98 10.53
CA PRO A 153 19.91 -7.11 11.19
C PRO A 153 19.79 -5.69 10.61
N GLU A 154 19.95 -4.72 11.48
CA GLU A 154 20.11 -3.33 11.07
C GLU A 154 21.34 -3.20 10.18
N THR A 155 21.19 -2.49 9.06
CA THR A 155 22.35 -2.10 8.24
C THR A 155 23.24 -1.13 9.02
N ILE A 156 24.44 -0.84 8.52
CA ILE A 156 25.30 0.18 9.12
C ILE A 156 24.54 1.51 9.24
N ILE A 157 23.81 1.92 8.20
CA ILE A 157 23.05 3.18 8.18
C ILE A 157 21.96 3.17 9.27
N GLU A 158 21.26 2.06 9.46
CA GLU A 158 20.17 1.97 10.43
C GLU A 158 20.64 2.02 11.88
N LYS A 159 21.90 1.65 12.16
CA LYS A 159 22.51 1.77 13.49
C LYS A 159 22.81 3.22 13.89
N PHE A 160 23.01 4.10 12.90
CA PHE A 160 23.31 5.52 13.15
C PHE A 160 22.09 6.42 13.00
N PHE A 161 21.12 6.05 12.17
CA PHE A 161 19.98 6.90 11.84
C PHE A 161 18.65 6.19 12.06
N SER A 162 17.75 6.86 12.80
CA SER A 162 16.36 6.44 12.95
C SER A 162 15.60 6.47 11.62
N ALA A 163 14.45 5.79 11.56
CA ALA A 163 13.55 5.98 10.42
C ALA A 163 13.16 7.46 10.28
N GLY A 164 13.08 7.94 9.04
CA GLY A 164 12.65 9.31 8.76
C GLY A 164 11.21 9.54 9.19
N ILE A 165 10.92 10.76 9.63
CA ILE A 165 9.57 11.19 10.00
C ILE A 165 8.81 11.52 8.72
N ARG A 166 7.55 11.06 8.62
CA ARG A 166 6.69 11.39 7.48
C ARG A 166 6.24 12.85 7.60
N GLY A 167 6.49 13.65 6.57
CA GLY A 167 5.99 15.02 6.48
C GLY A 167 4.54 15.11 6.03
N ALA A 168 4.09 16.31 5.66
CA ALA A 168 2.72 16.57 5.22
C ALA A 168 2.34 15.82 3.92
N SER A 169 3.31 15.45 3.09
CA SER A 169 3.09 14.52 1.95
C SER A 169 2.62 13.12 2.36
N GLY A 170 2.85 12.75 3.63
CA GLY A 170 2.66 11.39 4.13
C GLY A 170 3.86 10.47 3.89
N PHE A 171 5.00 11.01 3.42
CA PHE A 171 6.23 10.27 3.15
C PHE A 171 7.43 10.87 3.86
N SER A 172 8.45 10.05 4.11
CA SER A 172 9.70 10.45 4.75
C SER A 172 10.65 11.22 3.82
N ASN A 173 10.37 11.22 2.51
CA ASN A 173 11.10 12.02 1.52
C ASN A 173 10.53 13.45 1.35
N ASP A 174 9.67 13.88 2.28
CA ASP A 174 9.13 15.23 2.32
C ASP A 174 10.23 16.26 2.58
N ALA A 175 10.45 17.15 1.63
CA ALA A 175 11.54 18.11 1.64
C ALA A 175 11.44 19.08 2.82
N THR A 176 10.23 19.51 3.19
CA THR A 176 10.00 20.42 4.32
C THR A 176 10.39 19.73 5.62
N ALA A 177 9.84 18.54 5.89
CA ALA A 177 10.17 17.80 7.11
C ALA A 177 11.66 17.47 7.21
N LEU A 178 12.28 17.05 6.11
CA LEU A 178 13.71 16.73 6.07
C LEU A 178 14.63 17.94 6.30
N SER A 179 14.17 19.14 5.93
CA SER A 179 14.90 20.40 6.09
C SER A 179 14.82 20.96 7.51
N GLU A 180 13.78 20.61 8.27
CA GLU A 180 13.61 21.00 9.67
C GLU A 180 14.41 20.11 10.64
N GLU A 181 14.70 18.87 10.26
CA GLU A 181 15.54 17.96 11.03
C GLU A 181 16.99 18.44 11.10
N SER A 182 17.57 18.48 12.30
CA SER A 182 18.96 18.89 12.51
C SER A 182 19.96 17.82 12.03
N VAL A 183 21.08 18.28 11.48
CA VAL A 183 22.17 17.41 10.99
C VAL A 183 23.26 17.29 12.05
N ASP A 184 23.38 16.11 12.67
CA ASP A 184 24.53 15.78 13.53
C ASP A 184 25.72 15.31 12.70
N LEU A 185 26.60 16.25 12.34
CA LEU A 185 27.81 15.98 11.56
C LEU A 185 28.73 14.94 12.21
N GLN A 186 28.75 14.80 13.55
CA GLN A 186 29.59 13.78 14.20
C GLN A 186 29.05 12.38 13.95
N THR A 187 27.73 12.21 14.00
CA THR A 187 27.08 10.93 13.68
C THR A 187 27.26 10.58 12.21
N TYR A 188 27.12 11.54 11.29
CA TYR A 188 27.44 11.34 9.88
C TYR A 188 28.90 10.95 9.66
N ALA A 189 29.86 11.64 10.30
CA ALA A 189 31.28 11.34 10.16
C ALA A 189 31.63 9.92 10.64
N ARG A 190 31.07 9.51 11.79
CA ARG A 190 31.24 8.14 12.32
C ARG A 190 30.64 7.10 11.38
N CYS A 191 29.43 7.34 10.87
CA CYS A 191 28.76 6.45 9.94
C CYS A 191 29.55 6.29 8.64
N PHE A 192 29.92 7.40 7.98
CA PHE A 192 30.67 7.37 6.73
C PHE A 192 32.07 6.79 6.89
N SER A 193 32.74 7.04 8.01
CA SER A 193 34.01 6.38 8.32
C SER A 193 33.85 4.87 8.44
N ALA A 194 32.79 4.41 9.12
CA ALA A 194 32.49 2.98 9.24
C ALA A 194 32.21 2.33 7.88
N VAL A 195 31.49 3.01 6.99
CA VAL A 195 31.23 2.55 5.62
C VAL A 195 32.51 2.53 4.79
N LEU A 196 33.31 3.60 4.80
CA LEU A 196 34.58 3.68 4.05
C LEU A 196 35.62 2.66 4.54
N ASN A 197 35.53 2.18 5.77
CA ASN A 197 36.37 1.11 6.28
C ASN A 197 36.06 -0.27 5.68
N LEU A 198 34.85 -0.47 5.12
CA LEU A 198 34.54 -1.71 4.39
C LEU A 198 35.35 -1.84 3.10
N LEU A 199 35.77 -0.71 2.50
CA LEU A 199 36.66 -0.72 1.34
C LEU A 199 37.97 -1.43 1.62
N ASP A 200 38.43 -1.53 2.87
CA ASP A 200 39.71 -2.14 3.22
C ASP A 200 39.67 -3.68 2.99
N SER A 201 38.49 -4.28 3.08
CA SER A 201 38.26 -5.70 2.84
C SER A 201 37.71 -6.05 1.45
N ASP A 202 37.32 -5.06 0.64
CA ASP A 202 36.69 -5.27 -0.66
C ASP A 202 37.58 -4.79 -1.82
N GLU A 203 38.37 -5.71 -2.39
CA GLU A 203 39.30 -5.41 -3.48
C GLU A 203 38.59 -4.99 -4.76
N GLU A 204 37.45 -5.61 -5.08
CA GLU A 204 36.68 -5.29 -6.29
C GLU A 204 36.10 -3.88 -6.22
N ALA A 205 35.54 -3.49 -5.06
CA ALA A 205 35.05 -2.14 -4.86
C ALA A 205 36.16 -1.09 -5.01
N ARG A 206 37.36 -1.36 -4.45
CA ARG A 206 38.53 -0.50 -4.62
C ARG A 206 38.96 -0.40 -6.07
N GLU A 207 39.06 -1.51 -6.79
CA GLU A 207 39.48 -1.50 -8.20
C GLU A 207 38.51 -0.68 -9.06
N ARG A 208 37.19 -0.82 -8.84
CA ARG A 208 36.18 -0.02 -9.55
C ARG A 208 36.28 1.47 -9.25
N LEU A 209 36.52 1.83 -7.98
CA LEU A 209 36.65 3.23 -7.56
C LEU A 209 37.95 3.89 -8.05
N PHE A 210 39.04 3.14 -8.10
CA PHE A 210 40.38 3.68 -8.34
C PHE A 210 40.80 3.52 -9.82
N GLY A 211 40.13 2.64 -10.56
CA GLY A 211 40.53 2.25 -11.92
C GLY A 211 41.81 1.40 -11.97
N THR A 212 42.29 0.93 -10.82
CA THR A 212 43.52 0.13 -10.68
C THR A 212 43.48 -0.70 -9.40
N LYS A 213 44.14 -1.87 -9.43
CA LYS A 213 44.38 -2.70 -8.24
C LYS A 213 45.48 -2.15 -7.34
N ASN A 214 46.42 -1.38 -7.90
CA ASN A 214 47.52 -0.80 -7.14
C ASN A 214 47.09 0.52 -6.49
N THR A 215 46.86 0.48 -5.18
CA THR A 215 46.44 1.65 -4.39
C THR A 215 47.58 2.29 -3.58
N THR A 216 48.81 1.80 -3.71
CA THR A 216 49.95 2.22 -2.86
C THR A 216 50.91 3.21 -3.52
N ASP A 217 50.91 3.32 -4.85
CA ASP A 217 51.81 4.24 -5.59
C ASP A 217 51.05 4.96 -6.71
N LEU A 218 50.11 5.82 -6.31
CA LEU A 218 49.25 6.57 -7.23
C LEU A 218 49.92 7.90 -7.62
N SER A 219 50.08 8.13 -8.93
CA SER A 219 50.55 9.43 -9.43
C SER A 219 49.60 10.57 -9.06
N ALA A 220 50.12 11.80 -8.97
CA ALA A 220 49.28 12.99 -8.70
C ALA A 220 48.12 13.15 -9.70
N THR A 221 48.35 12.81 -10.98
CA THR A 221 47.32 12.80 -12.02
C THR A 221 46.26 11.74 -11.73
N ALA A 222 46.66 10.51 -11.39
CA ALA A 222 45.72 9.44 -11.03
C ALA A 222 44.87 9.83 -9.80
N THR A 223 45.48 10.34 -8.74
CA THR A 223 44.76 10.83 -7.55
C THR A 223 43.74 11.91 -7.91
N LYS A 224 44.11 12.87 -8.74
CA LYS A 224 43.20 13.94 -9.19
C LYS A 224 42.00 13.39 -9.96
N GLU A 225 42.21 12.41 -10.85
CA GLU A 225 41.12 11.77 -11.59
C GLU A 225 40.22 10.92 -10.68
N ILE A 226 40.78 10.19 -9.72
CA ILE A 226 40.02 9.42 -8.73
C ILE A 226 39.11 10.36 -7.90
N LEU A 227 39.67 11.45 -7.37
CA LEU A 227 38.89 12.43 -6.60
C LEU A 227 37.84 13.13 -7.48
N ARG A 228 38.14 13.40 -8.76
CA ARG A 228 37.16 13.98 -9.69
C ARG A 228 36.01 13.00 -9.97
N GLY A 229 36.33 11.74 -10.24
CA GLY A 229 35.35 10.69 -10.51
C GLY A 229 34.42 10.48 -9.31
N PHE A 230 35.00 10.29 -8.12
CA PHE A 230 34.21 10.13 -6.90
C PHE A 230 33.39 11.38 -6.59
N GLY A 231 33.96 12.58 -6.69
CA GLY A 231 33.24 13.84 -6.46
C GLY A 231 32.07 14.04 -7.43
N THR A 232 32.24 13.63 -8.69
CA THR A 232 31.19 13.70 -9.71
C THR A 232 30.02 12.77 -9.37
N SER A 233 30.32 11.53 -8.94
CA SER A 233 29.31 10.58 -8.49
C SER A 233 28.64 11.00 -7.18
N ALA A 234 29.43 11.45 -6.20
CA ALA A 234 28.95 11.87 -4.88
C ALA A 234 28.04 13.11 -4.97
N PHE A 235 28.35 14.09 -5.82
CA PHE A 235 27.54 15.30 -5.97
C PHE A 235 26.48 15.19 -7.07
N ARG A 236 26.45 14.07 -7.82
CA ARG A 236 25.51 13.79 -8.92
C ARG A 236 25.54 14.81 -10.05
N ARG A 237 26.66 15.53 -10.18
CA ARG A 237 26.97 16.49 -11.24
C ARG A 237 28.47 16.59 -11.38
N SER A 238 28.95 17.17 -12.48
CA SER A 238 30.36 17.50 -12.62
C SER A 238 30.83 18.34 -11.41
N ILE A 239 31.90 17.88 -10.77
CA ILE A 239 32.52 18.63 -9.66
C ILE A 239 33.20 19.88 -10.21
N LYS A 240 32.98 21.02 -9.57
CA LYS A 240 33.59 22.29 -10.00
C LYS A 240 35.09 22.29 -9.67
N GLY A 241 35.87 23.06 -10.43
CA GLY A 241 37.33 23.07 -10.28
C GLY A 241 37.81 23.55 -8.90
N ASP A 242 37.10 24.52 -8.31
CA ASP A 242 37.35 25.01 -6.96
C ASP A 242 36.93 24.01 -5.88
N GLU A 243 35.82 23.30 -6.07
CA GLU A 243 35.40 22.19 -5.21
C GLU A 243 36.45 21.07 -5.21
N LEU A 244 36.89 20.61 -6.38
CA LEU A 244 37.92 19.59 -6.52
C LEU A 244 39.24 20.01 -5.86
N LYS A 245 39.63 21.28 -6.01
CA LYS A 245 40.83 21.83 -5.37
C LYS A 245 40.76 21.72 -3.84
N ARG A 246 39.60 22.00 -3.22
CA ARG A 246 39.44 21.88 -1.75
C ARG A 246 39.70 20.46 -1.26
N PHE A 247 39.22 19.45 -1.99
CA PHE A 247 39.44 18.05 -1.61
C PHE A 247 40.84 17.54 -1.92
N LEU A 248 41.49 18.06 -2.97
CA LEU A 248 42.93 17.85 -3.19
C LEU A 248 43.78 18.39 -2.03
N THR A 249 43.43 19.56 -1.49
CA THR A 249 44.11 20.10 -0.29
C THR A 249 43.91 19.20 0.94
N VAL A 250 42.74 18.56 1.10
CA VAL A 250 42.55 17.55 2.17
C VAL A 250 43.51 16.38 1.97
N TYR A 251 43.62 15.87 0.74
CA TYR A 251 44.58 14.81 0.41
C TYR A 251 46.02 15.22 0.72
N GLU A 252 46.47 16.39 0.26
CA GLU A 252 47.83 16.92 0.48
C GLU A 252 48.14 17.05 1.97
N ASN A 253 47.23 17.63 2.75
CA ASN A 253 47.38 17.75 4.20
C ASN A 253 47.52 16.39 4.89
N MET A 254 46.78 15.37 4.46
CA MET A 254 46.92 14.02 5.04
C MET A 254 48.25 13.37 4.69
N ARG A 255 48.75 13.60 3.46
CA ARG A 255 50.07 13.15 3.01
C ARG A 255 51.20 13.80 3.82
N GLU A 256 51.12 15.11 4.05
CA GLU A 256 52.08 15.85 4.87
C GLU A 256 52.12 15.34 6.32
N ASN A 257 50.98 14.85 6.83
CA ASN A 257 50.85 14.23 8.15
C ASN A 257 51.19 12.72 8.17
N GLY A 258 51.86 12.21 7.13
CA GLY A 258 52.41 10.85 7.10
C GLY A 258 51.41 9.74 6.80
N ARG A 259 50.20 10.05 6.30
CA ARG A 259 49.22 9.03 5.88
C ARG A 259 49.57 8.47 4.50
N THR A 260 49.18 7.22 4.25
CA THR A 260 49.34 6.59 2.93
C THR A 260 48.46 7.26 1.85
N GLU A 261 48.74 7.00 0.58
CA GLU A 261 47.99 7.47 -0.59
C GLU A 261 46.52 7.10 -0.45
N TYR A 262 46.26 5.81 -0.18
CA TYR A 262 44.94 5.25 0.01
C TYR A 262 44.18 5.88 1.18
N GLU A 263 44.81 6.02 2.35
CA GLU A 263 44.18 6.67 3.51
C GLU A 263 43.87 8.16 3.25
N SER A 264 44.76 8.86 2.54
CA SER A 264 44.58 10.28 2.20
C SER A 264 43.42 10.49 1.21
N ILE A 265 43.24 9.56 0.27
CA ILE A 265 42.08 9.52 -0.63
C ILE A 265 40.80 9.24 0.19
N LYS A 266 40.81 8.24 1.09
CA LYS A 266 39.68 7.96 2.00
C LYS A 266 39.27 9.18 2.83
N SER A 267 40.22 9.93 3.37
CA SER A 267 39.94 11.19 4.08
C SER A 267 39.29 12.25 3.19
N SER A 268 39.71 12.33 1.92
CA SER A 268 39.11 13.23 0.94
C SER A 268 37.69 12.79 0.56
N PHE A 269 37.45 11.47 0.41
CA PHE A 269 36.10 10.92 0.23
C PHE A 269 35.21 11.23 1.42
N LEU A 270 35.71 11.04 2.66
CA LEU A 270 34.96 11.41 3.87
C LEU A 270 34.58 12.89 3.87
N ALA A 271 35.52 13.79 3.50
CA ALA A 271 35.23 15.22 3.40
C ALA A 271 34.17 15.52 2.32
N MET A 272 34.18 14.82 1.18
CA MET A 272 33.14 14.94 0.16
C MET A 272 31.78 14.44 0.66
N LEU A 273 31.73 13.29 1.35
CA LEU A 273 30.50 12.74 1.91
C LEU A 273 29.91 13.64 3.02
N LEU A 274 30.74 14.39 3.75
CA LEU A 274 30.27 15.37 4.74
C LEU A 274 29.83 16.71 4.13
N SER A 275 30.02 16.90 2.82
CA SER A 275 29.60 18.12 2.13
C SER A 275 28.07 18.22 2.03
N PRO A 276 27.49 19.43 2.16
CA PRO A 276 26.08 19.65 1.82
C PRO A 276 25.72 19.18 0.40
N MET A 277 26.65 19.22 -0.56
CA MET A 277 26.43 18.74 -1.93
C MET A 277 26.21 17.22 -2.00
N PHE A 278 26.72 16.46 -1.02
CA PHE A 278 26.44 15.04 -0.91
C PHE A 278 25.15 14.78 -0.13
N LEU A 279 24.96 15.45 1.01
CA LEU A 279 23.82 15.21 1.89
C LEU A 279 22.48 15.68 1.29
N TYR A 280 22.51 16.67 0.41
CA TYR A 280 21.33 17.25 -0.22
C TYR A 280 21.35 17.11 -1.74
N ARG A 281 20.17 16.94 -2.32
CA ARG A 281 19.89 17.10 -3.76
C ARG A 281 19.51 18.56 -3.99
N LEU A 282 20.52 19.41 -4.15
CA LEU A 282 20.34 20.83 -4.35
C LEU A 282 20.02 21.14 -5.81
N GLU A 283 18.96 21.91 -6.01
CA GLU A 283 18.58 22.50 -7.29
C GLU A 283 19.13 23.92 -7.34
N GLU A 284 19.60 24.36 -8.50
CA GLU A 284 20.07 25.73 -8.69
C GLU A 284 18.91 26.71 -8.55
N VAL A 285 19.12 27.77 -7.78
CA VAL A 285 18.11 28.81 -7.62
C VAL A 285 17.87 29.49 -8.97
N SER A 286 16.63 29.47 -9.41
CA SER A 286 16.15 30.17 -10.61
C SER A 286 15.16 31.25 -10.20
N SER A 287 15.15 32.37 -10.92
CA SER A 287 14.14 33.41 -10.72
C SER A 287 12.84 33.02 -11.43
N GLY A 288 11.73 32.98 -10.69
CA GLY A 288 10.41 32.67 -11.24
C GLY A 288 10.22 31.21 -11.64
N LEU A 289 9.24 30.99 -12.52
CA LEU A 289 8.87 29.66 -13.03
C LEU A 289 9.86 29.22 -14.10
N SER A 290 10.52 28.07 -13.90
CA SER A 290 11.46 27.54 -14.89
C SER A 290 11.36 26.01 -15.04
N PRO A 291 11.59 25.49 -16.26
CA PRO A 291 11.83 24.07 -16.47
C PRO A 291 13.06 23.61 -15.69
N LEU A 292 13.05 22.36 -15.24
CA LEU A 292 14.24 21.78 -14.64
C LEU A 292 15.36 21.62 -15.67
N PRO A 293 16.60 22.03 -15.33
CA PRO A 293 17.78 21.61 -16.06
C PRO A 293 17.85 20.08 -16.15
N ALA A 294 18.39 19.58 -17.27
CA ALA A 294 18.43 18.15 -17.56
C ALA A 294 19.12 17.32 -16.45
N GLY A 295 20.19 17.85 -15.83
CA GLY A 295 20.88 17.19 -14.71
C GLY A 295 20.02 17.06 -13.45
N GLU A 296 19.27 18.09 -13.10
CA GLU A 296 18.33 18.03 -11.97
C GLU A 296 17.16 17.08 -12.27
N LEU A 297 16.69 17.06 -13.52
CA LEU A 297 15.64 16.13 -13.96
C LEU A 297 16.11 14.67 -13.89
N ALA A 298 17.36 14.38 -14.25
CA ALA A 298 17.96 13.05 -14.09
C ALA A 298 17.97 12.61 -12.62
N ILE A 299 18.37 13.51 -11.71
CA ILE A 299 18.36 13.25 -10.26
C ILE A 299 16.93 13.03 -9.75
N ARG A 300 15.96 13.87 -10.13
CA ARG A 300 14.55 13.67 -9.73
C ARG A 300 14.02 12.33 -10.21
N LEU A 301 14.27 11.97 -11.48
CA LEU A 301 13.81 10.71 -12.06
C LEU A 301 14.44 9.49 -11.37
N SER A 302 15.76 9.49 -11.17
CA SER A 302 16.46 8.35 -10.57
C SER A 302 16.07 8.15 -9.11
N TYR A 303 15.93 9.22 -8.33
CA TYR A 303 15.55 9.09 -6.93
C TYR A 303 14.06 8.77 -6.74
N PHE A 304 13.19 9.20 -7.67
CA PHE A 304 11.80 8.77 -7.67
C PHE A 304 11.68 7.26 -7.91
N LEU A 305 12.32 6.72 -8.95
CA LEU A 305 12.14 5.32 -9.36
C LEU A 305 13.06 4.34 -8.61
N TRP A 306 14.28 4.76 -8.30
CA TRP A 306 15.29 3.90 -7.67
C TRP A 306 15.70 4.35 -6.27
N SER A 307 15.28 5.53 -5.80
CA SER A 307 15.81 6.10 -4.54
C SER A 307 17.35 6.05 -4.50
N SER A 308 17.99 6.28 -5.67
CA SER A 308 19.43 6.14 -5.91
C SER A 308 19.91 7.18 -6.93
N PRO A 309 21.22 7.44 -7.02
CA PRO A 309 21.81 8.32 -8.04
C PRO A 309 21.48 7.89 -9.48
N PRO A 310 21.51 8.83 -10.45
CA PRO A 310 21.39 8.49 -11.86
C PRO A 310 22.59 7.64 -12.29
N ASP A 311 22.35 6.69 -13.20
CA ASP A 311 23.41 5.94 -13.86
C ASP A 311 24.07 6.75 -14.99
N ASP A 312 25.12 6.19 -15.59
CA ASP A 312 25.92 6.92 -16.57
C ASP A 312 25.15 7.19 -17.88
N GLU A 313 24.24 6.31 -18.30
CA GLU A 313 23.36 6.58 -19.44
C GLU A 313 22.48 7.81 -19.19
N LEU A 314 21.83 7.87 -18.01
CA LEU A 314 20.95 8.99 -17.68
C LEU A 314 21.73 10.29 -17.49
N LYS A 315 22.93 10.24 -16.89
CA LYS A 315 23.84 11.38 -16.78
C LYS A 315 24.27 11.89 -18.16
N ASN A 316 24.71 11.00 -19.06
CA ASN A 316 25.15 11.40 -20.40
C ASN A 316 24.03 12.05 -21.21
N LEU A 317 22.79 11.53 -21.12
CA LEU A 317 21.63 12.15 -21.76
C LEU A 317 21.29 13.51 -21.15
N ALA A 318 21.51 13.69 -19.86
CA ALA A 318 21.34 14.96 -19.18
C ALA A 318 22.42 15.98 -19.58
N ASP A 319 23.68 15.58 -19.59
CA ASP A 319 24.82 16.43 -19.97
C ASP A 319 24.72 16.90 -21.43
N ASN A 320 24.17 16.06 -22.31
CA ASN A 320 23.89 16.42 -23.70
C ASN A 320 22.58 17.22 -23.88
N GLY A 321 21.85 17.52 -22.80
CA GLY A 321 20.58 18.28 -22.86
C GLY A 321 19.42 17.53 -23.51
N GLU A 322 19.55 16.22 -23.74
CA GLU A 322 18.55 15.44 -24.46
C GLU A 322 17.38 14.98 -23.57
N LEU A 323 17.64 14.81 -22.27
CA LEU A 323 16.69 14.23 -21.32
C LEU A 323 15.41 15.06 -21.13
N VAL A 324 15.45 16.37 -21.39
CA VAL A 324 14.27 17.25 -21.27
C VAL A 324 13.22 16.98 -22.35
N ARG A 325 13.59 16.28 -23.43
CA ARG A 325 12.67 15.90 -24.52
C ARG A 325 11.70 14.81 -24.01
N PRO A 326 10.37 15.00 -24.11
CA PRO A 326 9.39 14.06 -23.57
C PRO A 326 9.59 12.62 -24.02
N GLU A 327 9.93 12.39 -25.29
CA GLU A 327 10.16 11.04 -25.84
C GLU A 327 11.40 10.35 -25.23
N VAL A 328 12.47 11.12 -24.99
CA VAL A 328 13.70 10.60 -24.35
C VAL A 328 13.41 10.32 -22.88
N LEU A 329 12.74 11.24 -22.18
CA LEU A 329 12.35 11.07 -20.79
C LEU A 329 11.47 9.83 -20.60
N LYS A 330 10.47 9.63 -21.47
CA LYS A 330 9.60 8.45 -21.46
C LYS A 330 10.39 7.16 -21.70
N LYS A 331 11.31 7.16 -22.68
CA LYS A 331 12.19 6.01 -22.93
C LYS A 331 13.03 5.66 -21.69
N GLN A 332 13.62 6.67 -21.06
CA GLN A 332 14.42 6.48 -19.85
C GLN A 332 13.55 6.04 -18.66
N PHE A 333 12.35 6.56 -18.50
CA PHE A 333 11.39 6.08 -17.51
C PHE A 333 11.15 4.56 -17.62
N HIS A 334 10.83 4.05 -18.81
CA HIS A 334 10.62 2.61 -19.00
C HIS A 334 11.90 1.79 -18.77
N ARG A 335 13.07 2.30 -19.18
CA ARG A 335 14.35 1.63 -18.93
C ARG A 335 14.63 1.49 -17.43
N LEU A 336 14.49 2.59 -16.68
CA LEU A 336 14.70 2.59 -15.24
C LEU A 336 13.68 1.70 -14.54
N LEU A 337 12.43 1.70 -15.00
CA LEU A 337 11.40 0.83 -14.45
C LEU A 337 11.66 -0.65 -14.75
N ALA A 338 12.38 -0.98 -15.82
CA ALA A 338 12.75 -2.37 -16.13
C ALA A 338 13.86 -2.92 -15.22
N ASP A 339 14.65 -2.05 -14.61
CA ASP A 339 15.76 -2.41 -13.73
C ASP A 339 15.28 -2.95 -12.36
N PRO A 340 15.98 -3.93 -11.74
CA PRO A 340 15.66 -4.42 -10.40
C PRO A 340 15.65 -3.35 -9.30
N LYS A 341 16.40 -2.25 -9.47
CA LYS A 341 16.39 -1.11 -8.54
C LYS A 341 15.01 -0.49 -8.35
N ARG A 342 14.06 -0.72 -9.26
CA ARG A 342 12.64 -0.33 -9.13
C ARG A 342 11.99 -0.81 -7.85
N VAL A 343 12.51 -1.89 -7.23
CA VAL A 343 11.97 -2.42 -5.97
C VAL A 343 11.97 -1.36 -4.87
N ALA A 344 12.80 -0.32 -5.00
CA ALA A 344 12.75 0.86 -4.15
C ALA A 344 11.38 1.56 -4.12
N LEU A 345 10.59 1.51 -5.21
CA LEU A 345 9.19 1.99 -5.21
C LEU A 345 8.32 1.16 -4.27
N ALA A 346 8.47 -0.16 -4.26
CA ALA A 346 7.78 -0.99 -3.29
C ALA A 346 8.28 -0.68 -1.87
N GLU A 347 9.60 -0.71 -1.64
CA GLU A 347 10.19 -0.44 -0.33
C GLU A 347 9.73 0.90 0.26
N ASN A 348 9.79 1.98 -0.51
CA ASN A 348 9.61 3.34 -0.03
C ASN A 348 8.20 3.88 -0.25
N LEU A 349 7.76 3.99 -1.51
CA LEU A 349 6.41 4.48 -1.82
C LEU A 349 5.36 3.50 -1.28
N GLY A 350 5.39 2.24 -1.67
CA GLY A 350 4.44 1.22 -1.23
C GLY A 350 4.52 0.99 0.28
N GLY A 351 5.72 0.90 0.83
CA GLY A 351 5.96 0.60 2.25
C GLY A 351 5.48 1.68 3.21
N GLU A 352 5.51 2.95 2.80
CA GLU A 352 4.98 4.05 3.61
C GLU A 352 3.51 4.36 3.33
N TRP A 353 3.08 4.19 2.07
CA TRP A 353 1.68 4.33 1.72
C TRP A 353 0.84 3.26 2.43
N PHE A 354 1.20 1.98 2.35
CA PHE A 354 0.44 0.89 2.98
C PHE A 354 0.93 0.51 4.39
N ASP A 355 1.95 1.21 4.89
CA ASP A 355 2.47 1.12 6.25
C ASP A 355 3.03 -0.25 6.65
N TYR A 356 3.59 -1.02 5.71
CA TYR A 356 4.19 -2.32 6.04
C TYR A 356 5.66 -2.26 6.46
N LYS A 357 6.36 -1.12 6.28
CA LYS A 357 7.80 -0.98 6.66
C LYS A 357 8.08 -1.39 8.11
N HIS A 358 7.19 -1.07 9.03
CA HIS A 358 7.41 -1.34 10.46
C HIS A 358 7.42 -2.85 10.79
N LEU A 359 6.82 -3.70 9.93
CA LEU A 359 6.85 -5.16 10.09
C LEU A 359 8.29 -5.71 10.02
N ARG A 360 9.17 -5.05 9.26
CA ARG A 360 10.60 -5.37 9.16
C ARG A 360 11.29 -5.33 10.53
N ARG A 361 10.87 -4.40 11.41
CA ARG A 361 11.41 -4.23 12.77
C ARG A 361 10.62 -4.98 13.84
N LYS A 362 9.34 -5.30 13.58
CA LYS A 362 8.48 -6.12 14.44
C LYS A 362 8.85 -7.60 14.45
N SER A 363 9.94 -8.03 13.81
CA SER A 363 10.50 -9.37 14.02
C SER A 363 11.05 -9.47 15.44
N ALA A 364 10.17 -9.67 16.42
CA ALA A 364 10.52 -9.57 17.82
C ALA A 364 10.03 -10.78 18.62
N VAL A 365 10.99 -11.44 19.28
CA VAL A 365 10.95 -11.61 20.75
C VAL A 365 9.86 -12.52 21.32
N ASN A 366 9.26 -13.44 20.55
CA ASN A 366 8.59 -14.57 21.20
C ASN A 366 9.64 -15.61 21.65
N LYS A 367 10.29 -15.36 22.79
CA LYS A 367 11.25 -16.27 23.44
C LYS A 367 10.70 -17.67 23.73
N ARG A 368 9.42 -17.93 23.45
CA ARG A 368 8.73 -19.21 23.72
C ARG A 368 8.49 -20.07 22.47
N SER A 369 8.72 -19.59 21.25
CA SER A 369 8.41 -20.38 20.05
C SER A 369 9.21 -19.97 18.81
N ASP A 370 10.17 -20.80 18.43
CA ASP A 370 10.91 -20.73 17.16
C ASP A 370 9.99 -20.77 15.92
N ARG A 371 8.71 -21.19 16.07
CA ARG A 371 7.75 -21.28 14.96
C ARG A 371 7.24 -19.93 14.46
N MET A 372 7.23 -18.88 15.28
CA MET A 372 6.80 -17.52 14.87
C MET A 372 7.96 -16.62 14.49
N ALA A 373 9.17 -17.07 14.77
CA ALA A 373 10.39 -16.37 14.47
C ALA A 373 10.59 -16.33 12.94
N GLY A 374 10.68 -15.13 12.36
CA GLY A 374 10.74 -14.91 10.90
C GLY A 374 9.41 -14.62 10.19
N TYR A 375 8.27 -14.70 10.89
CA TYR A 375 6.94 -14.53 10.27
C TYR A 375 6.62 -13.08 9.85
N TYR A 376 6.90 -12.09 10.70
CA TYR A 376 6.71 -10.68 10.33
C TYR A 376 7.62 -10.22 9.18
N ARG A 377 8.79 -10.86 9.05
CA ARG A 377 9.67 -10.65 7.91
C ARG A 377 9.03 -11.14 6.62
N THR A 378 8.52 -12.36 6.58
CA THR A 378 7.88 -12.88 5.36
C THR A 378 6.57 -12.14 5.05
N GLN A 379 5.89 -11.57 6.03
CA GLN A 379 4.80 -10.61 5.80
C GLN A 379 5.28 -9.28 5.18
N TYR A 380 6.40 -8.72 5.67
CA TYR A 380 7.00 -7.54 5.02
C TYR A 380 7.35 -7.84 3.56
N GLU A 381 8.01 -8.97 3.30
CA GLU A 381 8.39 -9.41 1.95
C GLU A 381 7.15 -9.72 1.08
N GLU A 382 6.07 -10.28 1.66
CA GLU A 382 4.77 -10.49 1.00
C GLU A 382 4.21 -9.17 0.46
N ALA A 383 4.12 -8.14 1.30
CA ALA A 383 3.59 -6.83 0.93
C ALA A 383 4.46 -6.12 -0.11
N LEU A 384 5.79 -6.20 0.07
CA LEU A 384 6.77 -5.60 -0.82
C LEU A 384 6.70 -6.21 -2.22
N LEU A 385 6.76 -7.55 -2.31
CA LEU A 385 6.70 -8.24 -3.60
C LEU A 385 5.31 -8.12 -4.23
N PHE A 386 4.25 -8.07 -3.42
CA PHE A 386 2.91 -7.78 -3.92
C PHE A 386 2.85 -6.39 -4.58
N PHE A 387 3.34 -5.33 -3.94
CA PHE A 387 3.38 -4.00 -4.57
C PHE A 387 4.28 -3.97 -5.81
N ASP A 388 5.47 -4.58 -5.75
CA ASP A 388 6.35 -4.70 -6.92
C ASP A 388 5.64 -5.40 -8.07
N SER A 389 4.81 -6.43 -7.80
CA SER A 389 4.07 -7.13 -8.85
C SER A 389 3.05 -6.27 -9.57
N ILE A 390 2.47 -5.27 -8.89
CA ILE A 390 1.56 -4.31 -9.53
C ILE A 390 2.29 -3.49 -10.59
N ILE A 391 3.55 -3.12 -10.32
CA ILE A 391 4.40 -2.36 -11.25
C ILE A 391 4.98 -3.28 -12.34
N ARG A 392 5.57 -4.39 -11.91
CA ARG A 392 6.25 -5.39 -12.75
C ARG A 392 5.36 -5.95 -13.85
N TYR A 393 4.09 -6.17 -13.53
CA TYR A 393 3.13 -6.74 -14.47
C TYR A 393 2.12 -5.69 -14.97
N ASP A 394 2.43 -4.40 -14.79
CA ASP A 394 1.62 -3.25 -15.20
C ASP A 394 0.12 -3.41 -14.90
N GLN A 395 -0.18 -3.75 -13.66
CA GLN A 395 -1.54 -4.05 -13.24
C GLN A 395 -2.36 -2.75 -13.07
N PRO A 396 -3.68 -2.80 -13.33
CA PRO A 396 -4.58 -1.71 -12.97
C PRO A 396 -4.49 -1.38 -11.48
N ILE A 397 -4.60 -0.10 -11.13
CA ILE A 397 -4.53 0.39 -9.74
C ILE A 397 -5.49 -0.36 -8.80
N PHE A 398 -6.66 -0.79 -9.29
CA PHE A 398 -7.67 -1.53 -8.50
C PHE A 398 -7.18 -2.88 -7.98
N ARG A 399 -6.14 -3.47 -8.59
CA ARG A 399 -5.52 -4.70 -8.11
C ARG A 399 -4.86 -4.55 -6.75
N LEU A 400 -4.57 -3.33 -6.30
CA LEU A 400 -4.21 -3.06 -4.90
C LEU A 400 -5.30 -3.52 -3.91
N ILE A 401 -6.55 -3.67 -4.36
CA ILE A 401 -7.73 -4.00 -3.54
C ILE A 401 -8.21 -5.43 -3.80
N ASP A 402 -8.36 -5.81 -5.08
CA ASP A 402 -9.09 -7.02 -5.50
C ASP A 402 -8.24 -8.05 -6.24
N ALA A 403 -6.92 -7.97 -6.13
CA ALA A 403 -6.02 -8.98 -6.70
C ALA A 403 -6.39 -10.39 -6.22
N ASP A 404 -6.28 -11.36 -7.11
CA ASP A 404 -6.49 -12.79 -6.90
C ASP A 404 -5.15 -13.56 -6.82
N TRP A 405 -4.06 -12.86 -6.45
CA TRP A 405 -2.75 -13.45 -6.20
C TRP A 405 -2.11 -12.89 -4.93
N MET A 406 -1.07 -13.59 -4.47
CA MET A 406 -0.19 -13.12 -3.40
C MET A 406 1.22 -13.71 -3.52
N PHE A 407 2.16 -13.17 -2.76
CA PHE A 407 3.50 -13.76 -2.59
C PHE A 407 3.54 -14.56 -1.30
N ILE A 408 3.80 -15.86 -1.42
CA ILE A 408 3.73 -16.77 -0.30
C ILE A 408 4.68 -17.95 -0.48
N ASN A 409 5.16 -18.51 0.64
CA ASN A 409 5.90 -19.76 0.67
C ASN A 409 5.12 -20.86 1.41
N LYS A 410 5.61 -22.11 1.31
CA LYS A 410 4.98 -23.28 1.94
C LYS A 410 4.77 -23.12 3.45
N HIS A 411 5.64 -22.38 4.14
CA HIS A 411 5.51 -22.15 5.57
C HIS A 411 4.29 -21.25 5.88
N GLN A 412 4.15 -20.13 5.18
CA GLN A 412 3.01 -19.22 5.33
C GLN A 412 1.69 -19.87 4.90
N THR A 413 1.67 -20.68 3.83
CA THR A 413 0.45 -21.39 3.39
C THR A 413 -0.16 -22.23 4.52
N ASN A 414 0.67 -22.93 5.29
CA ASN A 414 0.23 -23.72 6.43
C ASN A 414 -0.32 -22.87 7.58
N ILE A 415 0.24 -21.67 7.78
CA ILE A 415 -0.22 -20.74 8.82
C ILE A 415 -1.55 -20.09 8.41
N TYR A 416 -1.64 -19.53 7.20
CA TYR A 416 -2.85 -18.88 6.70
C TYR A 416 -3.98 -19.86 6.38
N ARG A 417 -3.66 -21.15 6.18
CA ARG A 417 -4.60 -22.21 5.79
C ARG A 417 -5.32 -21.90 4.47
N ILE A 418 -4.59 -21.32 3.52
CA ILE A 418 -5.11 -20.92 2.21
C ILE A 418 -4.82 -22.04 1.20
N PRO A 419 -5.82 -22.55 0.45
CA PRO A 419 -5.56 -23.37 -0.73
C PRO A 419 -5.01 -22.50 -1.85
N LEU A 420 -3.93 -22.95 -2.49
CA LEU A 420 -3.26 -22.23 -3.58
C LEU A 420 -3.28 -23.07 -4.84
N LYS A 421 -3.42 -22.41 -6.00
CA LYS A 421 -3.18 -23.04 -7.30
C LYS A 421 -1.68 -23.17 -7.54
N GLU A 422 -1.28 -24.24 -8.25
CA GLU A 422 0.10 -24.36 -8.70
C GLU A 422 0.45 -23.36 -9.80
N ASP A 423 -0.56 -22.87 -10.53
CA ASP A 423 -0.46 -21.92 -11.63
C ASP A 423 0.29 -20.64 -11.25
N SER A 424 1.24 -20.24 -12.10
CA SER A 424 1.89 -18.93 -12.09
C SER A 424 1.13 -17.96 -12.98
N MET A 425 1.14 -16.68 -12.63
CA MET A 425 0.60 -15.63 -13.50
C MET A 425 1.42 -15.59 -14.79
N GLU A 426 0.81 -15.97 -15.91
CA GLU A 426 1.42 -15.87 -17.24
C GLU A 426 1.38 -14.39 -17.65
N VAL A 427 2.55 -13.79 -17.86
CA VAL A 427 2.66 -12.41 -18.33
C VAL A 427 3.73 -12.34 -19.41
N ASP A 428 3.34 -11.83 -20.58
CA ASP A 428 4.28 -11.50 -21.65
C ASP A 428 5.20 -10.37 -21.19
N ASN A 429 6.51 -10.50 -21.43
CA ASN A 429 7.51 -9.49 -21.09
C ASN A 429 7.60 -9.13 -19.59
N ALA A 430 7.44 -10.11 -18.70
CA ALA A 430 7.65 -9.91 -17.25
C ALA A 430 9.04 -9.33 -16.94
N LEU A 431 9.10 -8.30 -16.10
CA LEU A 431 10.39 -7.75 -15.65
C LEU A 431 11.19 -8.79 -14.85
N PRO A 432 12.53 -8.70 -14.87
CA PRO A 432 13.42 -9.68 -14.25
C PRO A 432 13.15 -9.90 -12.75
N ALA A 433 13.46 -11.11 -12.28
CA ALA A 433 13.43 -11.47 -10.87
C ALA A 433 14.33 -10.52 -10.07
N VAL A 434 13.90 -10.14 -8.87
CA VAL A 434 14.67 -9.22 -8.01
C VAL A 434 15.13 -9.96 -6.77
N ASN A 435 16.43 -9.88 -6.51
CA ASN A 435 16.92 -10.13 -5.17
C ASN A 435 16.68 -8.86 -4.34
N ILE A 436 15.63 -8.88 -3.52
CA ILE A 436 15.22 -7.75 -2.68
C ILE A 436 16.32 -7.27 -1.71
N HIS A 437 17.32 -8.10 -1.40
CA HIS A 437 18.43 -7.72 -0.51
C HIS A 437 19.50 -6.94 -1.24
N TYR A 438 19.76 -7.24 -2.50
CA TYR A 438 20.85 -6.63 -3.26
C TYR A 438 20.39 -5.71 -4.39
N ARG A 439 19.07 -5.60 -4.60
CA ARG A 439 18.45 -4.78 -5.66
C ARG A 439 19.04 -5.08 -7.04
N ASN A 440 19.31 -6.36 -7.31
CA ASN A 440 19.89 -6.86 -8.55
C ASN A 440 19.33 -8.24 -8.92
N GLU A 441 19.75 -8.78 -10.06
CA GLU A 441 19.34 -10.09 -10.58
C GLU A 441 20.33 -11.20 -10.21
N ASP A 442 21.63 -10.86 -10.19
CA ASP A 442 22.69 -11.86 -10.27
C ASP A 442 23.22 -12.34 -8.92
N ARG A 443 23.07 -11.56 -7.84
CA ARG A 443 23.64 -11.96 -6.54
C ARG A 443 22.79 -13.06 -5.92
N LYS A 444 23.41 -14.24 -5.73
CA LYS A 444 22.80 -15.38 -5.04
C LYS A 444 22.96 -15.23 -3.52
N ILE A 445 21.88 -15.46 -2.79
CA ILE A 445 21.92 -15.63 -1.33
C ILE A 445 22.48 -17.04 -1.08
N TYR A 446 23.63 -17.16 -0.42
CA TYR A 446 24.22 -18.48 -0.12
C TYR A 446 23.33 -19.29 0.84
N GLU A 447 23.11 -20.57 0.52
CA GLU A 447 22.11 -21.46 1.14
C GLU A 447 22.32 -21.78 2.64
N GLY A 448 23.49 -21.46 3.22
CA GLY A 448 23.77 -21.69 4.65
C GLY A 448 23.01 -20.79 5.63
N ASN A 449 22.23 -19.83 5.11
CA ASN A 449 21.74 -18.65 5.82
C ASN A 449 20.21 -18.54 5.92
N TYR A 450 19.47 -19.42 5.25
CA TYR A 450 18.01 -19.37 5.16
C TYR A 450 17.41 -20.66 5.77
N GLU A 451 16.87 -20.58 6.99
CA GLU A 451 15.96 -21.64 7.47
C GLU A 451 14.78 -21.80 6.50
N TYR A 452 14.18 -22.99 6.43
CA TYR A 452 12.99 -23.27 5.60
C TYR A 452 11.84 -22.25 5.76
N LYS A 453 11.79 -21.54 6.89
CA LYS A 453 10.82 -20.47 7.19
C LYS A 453 11.02 -19.20 6.33
N HIS A 454 12.22 -19.05 5.78
CA HIS A 454 12.62 -17.91 4.96
C HIS A 454 12.65 -18.23 3.46
N LEU A 455 12.31 -19.44 3.00
CA LEU A 455 12.31 -19.77 1.56
C LEU A 455 11.72 -18.63 0.72
N PRO A 456 12.35 -18.26 -0.41
CA PRO A 456 11.88 -17.17 -1.27
C PRO A 456 10.38 -17.28 -1.52
N LEU A 457 9.68 -16.15 -1.36
CA LEU A 457 8.26 -16.10 -1.65
C LEU A 457 8.05 -16.27 -3.16
N SER A 458 7.05 -17.05 -3.52
CA SER A 458 6.62 -17.22 -4.90
C SER A 458 5.27 -16.58 -5.11
N LEU A 459 5.04 -16.03 -6.29
CA LEU A 459 3.71 -15.60 -6.71
C LEU A 459 2.81 -16.83 -6.83
N LYS A 460 1.63 -16.77 -6.21
CA LYS A 460 0.61 -17.82 -6.26
C LYS A 460 -0.77 -17.22 -6.46
N MET A 461 -1.54 -17.83 -7.37
CA MET A 461 -2.95 -17.50 -7.59
C MET A 461 -3.82 -18.08 -6.48
N LEU A 462 -4.91 -17.37 -6.16
CA LEU A 462 -5.82 -17.64 -5.06
C LEU A 462 -7.15 -18.19 -5.58
N ASP A 463 -7.73 -19.13 -4.83
CA ASP A 463 -9.10 -19.63 -5.06
C ASP A 463 -10.15 -18.93 -4.19
N ASP A 464 -9.73 -18.35 -3.06
CA ASP A 464 -10.63 -17.68 -2.12
C ASP A 464 -10.81 -16.21 -2.49
N PRO A 465 -12.01 -15.76 -2.92
CA PRO A 465 -12.26 -14.36 -3.29
C PRO A 465 -12.15 -13.40 -2.08
N ASN A 466 -12.16 -13.92 -0.85
CA ASN A 466 -11.90 -13.10 0.33
C ASN A 466 -10.41 -12.76 0.48
N ARG A 467 -9.50 -13.47 -0.20
CA ARG A 467 -8.04 -13.25 -0.14
C ARG A 467 -7.52 -12.42 -1.31
N GLY A 468 -6.28 -11.94 -1.16
CA GLY A 468 -5.58 -11.12 -2.15
C GLY A 468 -5.94 -9.64 -2.08
N GLY A 469 -5.07 -8.80 -2.66
CA GLY A 469 -5.11 -7.35 -2.46
C GLY A 469 -4.71 -6.94 -1.03
N PHE A 470 -4.24 -5.70 -0.85
CA PHE A 470 -3.73 -5.21 0.42
C PHE A 470 -4.73 -5.32 1.58
N LEU A 471 -6.04 -5.25 1.31
CA LEU A 471 -7.07 -5.36 2.35
C LEU A 471 -6.97 -6.64 3.18
N THR A 472 -6.49 -7.73 2.58
CA THR A 472 -6.57 -9.07 3.18
C THR A 472 -5.24 -9.83 3.20
N LEU A 473 -4.14 -9.16 2.82
CA LEU A 473 -2.79 -9.66 3.04
C LEU A 473 -2.50 -9.83 4.53
N GLY A 474 -1.71 -10.85 4.87
CA GLY A 474 -1.30 -11.09 6.25
C GLY A 474 -0.57 -9.90 6.85
N SER A 475 0.31 -9.27 6.06
CA SER A 475 1.01 -8.03 6.37
C SER A 475 0.10 -6.90 6.86
N THR A 476 -0.92 -6.52 6.10
CA THR A 476 -1.87 -5.46 6.49
C THR A 476 -2.64 -5.84 7.75
N LEU A 477 -3.10 -7.08 7.83
CA LEU A 477 -3.88 -7.57 8.97
C LEU A 477 -3.06 -7.54 10.27
N SER A 478 -1.74 -7.76 10.17
CA SER A 478 -0.79 -7.62 11.27
C SER A 478 -0.36 -6.18 11.55
N ALA A 479 -0.16 -5.37 10.52
CA ALA A 479 0.16 -3.95 10.62
C ALA A 479 -0.93 -3.16 11.36
N THR A 480 -2.18 -3.53 11.13
CA THR A 480 -3.38 -2.91 11.72
C THR A 480 -3.82 -3.54 13.04
N SER A 481 -3.05 -4.48 13.59
CA SER A 481 -3.36 -5.16 14.86
C SER A 481 -2.30 -4.87 15.92
N THR A 482 -2.59 -5.23 17.18
CA THR A 482 -1.54 -5.36 18.20
C THR A 482 -1.04 -6.80 18.25
N GLU A 483 0.02 -7.07 19.00
CA GLU A 483 0.66 -8.40 19.04
C GLU A 483 -0.31 -9.53 19.43
N ASN A 484 -1.27 -9.24 20.31
CA ASN A 484 -2.13 -10.25 20.92
C ASN A 484 -3.63 -10.09 20.62
N ARG A 485 -4.04 -9.07 19.86
CA ARG A 485 -5.46 -8.83 19.53
C ARG A 485 -5.65 -8.12 18.20
N THR A 486 -6.78 -8.38 17.55
CA THR A 486 -7.24 -7.62 16.38
C THR A 486 -7.74 -6.23 16.77
N SER A 487 -7.81 -5.34 15.78
CA SER A 487 -8.39 -4.01 15.95
C SER A 487 -9.25 -3.63 14.74
N PRO A 488 -10.59 -3.80 14.84
CA PRO A 488 -11.52 -3.40 13.78
C PRO A 488 -11.36 -1.92 13.43
N ILE A 489 -11.21 -1.05 14.43
CA ILE A 489 -11.08 0.40 14.22
C ILE A 489 -9.83 0.73 13.40
N ARG A 490 -8.67 0.16 13.75
CA ARG A 490 -7.42 0.41 13.00
C ARG A 490 -7.50 -0.15 11.59
N ARG A 491 -8.14 -1.31 11.37
CA ARG A 491 -8.39 -1.89 10.04
C ARG A 491 -9.27 -0.98 9.20
N GLY A 492 -10.41 -0.54 9.75
CA GLY A 492 -11.33 0.38 9.08
C GLY A 492 -10.64 1.69 8.72
N ALA A 493 -9.97 2.32 9.68
CA ALA A 493 -9.27 3.59 9.49
C ALA A 493 -8.16 3.45 8.44
N TRP A 494 -7.41 2.34 8.47
CA TRP A 494 -6.39 2.04 7.47
C TRP A 494 -6.99 1.95 6.06
N VAL A 495 -8.13 1.29 5.86
CA VAL A 495 -8.79 1.25 4.53
C VAL A 495 -9.24 2.65 4.12
N MET A 496 -9.89 3.40 5.01
CA MET A 496 -10.36 4.74 4.69
C MET A 496 -9.21 5.68 4.29
N GLU A 497 -8.09 5.64 5.02
CA GLU A 497 -6.95 6.51 4.77
C GLU A 497 -6.09 6.02 3.60
N ARG A 498 -5.72 4.73 3.59
CA ARG A 498 -4.72 4.19 2.65
C ARG A 498 -5.32 3.78 1.31
N ILE A 499 -6.60 3.39 1.28
CA ILE A 499 -7.30 3.04 0.03
C ILE A 499 -8.09 4.24 -0.50
N LEU A 500 -8.94 4.86 0.32
CA LEU A 500 -9.86 5.91 -0.13
C LEU A 500 -9.34 7.35 0.01
N GLY A 501 -8.19 7.56 0.66
CA GLY A 501 -7.63 8.90 0.88
C GLY A 501 -8.44 9.77 1.83
N ILE A 502 -9.31 9.17 2.65
CA ILE A 502 -10.15 9.87 3.62
C ILE A 502 -9.45 9.86 4.98
N HIS A 503 -8.98 11.03 5.40
CA HIS A 503 -8.40 11.25 6.72
C HIS A 503 -9.46 11.67 7.73
N PHE A 504 -9.35 11.18 8.96
CA PHE A 504 -10.20 11.58 10.08
C PHE A 504 -9.33 12.20 11.18
N GLU A 505 -9.69 13.41 11.60
CA GLU A 505 -9.10 14.02 12.78
C GLU A 505 -9.65 13.34 14.03
N ILE A 506 -8.76 12.99 14.96
CA ILE A 506 -9.14 12.33 16.21
C ILE A 506 -9.79 13.39 17.12
N PRO A 507 -11.00 13.15 17.67
CA PRO A 507 -11.62 14.08 18.61
C PRO A 507 -10.74 14.35 19.84
N GLU A 508 -10.77 15.57 20.39
CA GLU A 508 -9.92 15.97 21.54
C GLU A 508 -10.15 15.14 22.81
N ASN A 509 -11.34 14.57 22.99
CA ASN A 509 -11.74 13.86 24.21
C ASN A 509 -12.11 12.39 23.91
N VAL A 510 -11.18 11.58 23.40
CA VAL A 510 -11.42 10.13 23.23
C VAL A 510 -11.36 9.42 24.60
N PRO A 511 -12.45 8.78 25.05
CA PRO A 511 -12.44 8.01 26.31
C PRO A 511 -11.49 6.81 26.24
N ASP A 512 -10.83 6.46 27.35
CA ASP A 512 -10.00 5.26 27.40
C ASP A 512 -10.85 3.97 27.26
N LEU A 513 -10.48 3.15 26.28
CA LEU A 513 -11.11 1.85 26.01
C LEU A 513 -10.83 0.84 27.13
N GLU A 514 -9.64 0.87 27.75
CA GLU A 514 -9.33 -0.02 28.87
C GLU A 514 -10.14 0.35 30.11
N GLU A 515 -10.29 1.64 30.39
CA GLU A 515 -11.19 2.15 31.42
C GLU A 515 -12.66 1.76 31.14
N SER A 516 -13.10 1.84 29.88
CA SER A 516 -14.46 1.44 29.47
C SER A 516 -14.71 -0.06 29.66
N GLN A 517 -13.72 -0.90 29.34
CA GLN A 517 -13.77 -2.35 29.59
C GLN A 517 -13.78 -2.67 31.08
N LYS A 518 -12.97 -1.95 31.87
CA LYS A 518 -12.91 -2.10 33.32
C LYS A 518 -14.25 -1.72 33.96
N LYS A 519 -14.85 -0.60 33.56
CA LYS A 519 -16.20 -0.17 33.99
C LYS A 519 -17.28 -1.18 33.64
N ALA A 520 -17.27 -1.73 32.42
CA ALA A 520 -18.23 -2.77 32.02
C ALA A 520 -18.10 -4.03 32.90
N LYS A 521 -16.87 -4.43 33.23
CA LYS A 521 -16.57 -5.55 34.12
C LYS A 521 -16.99 -5.27 35.58
N GLU A 522 -16.72 -4.06 36.08
CA GLU A 522 -17.13 -3.61 37.42
C GLU A 522 -18.65 -3.55 37.57
N GLN A 523 -19.35 -3.16 36.50
CA GLN A 523 -20.81 -3.14 36.40
C GLN A 523 -21.43 -4.52 36.10
N LYS A 524 -20.61 -5.58 35.99
CA LYS A 524 -21.03 -6.96 35.66
C LYS A 524 -21.82 -7.06 34.36
N LEU A 525 -21.58 -6.15 33.42
CA LEU A 525 -22.16 -6.21 32.08
C LEU A 525 -21.46 -7.34 31.31
N ASN A 526 -22.19 -8.38 30.90
CA ASN A 526 -21.65 -9.51 30.14
C ASN A 526 -21.52 -9.16 28.64
N LEU A 527 -20.78 -8.09 28.35
CA LEU A 527 -20.55 -7.59 27.00
C LEU A 527 -19.22 -8.10 26.46
N SER A 528 -19.21 -8.57 25.22
CA SER A 528 -17.98 -8.88 24.50
C SER A 528 -17.16 -7.61 24.21
N PRO A 529 -15.84 -7.74 23.98
CA PRO A 529 -15.01 -6.60 23.57
C PRO A 529 -15.54 -5.83 22.36
N ASN A 530 -16.20 -6.52 21.42
CA ASN A 530 -16.81 -5.90 20.24
C ASN A 530 -18.09 -5.12 20.58
N GLU A 531 -18.89 -5.59 21.53
CA GLU A 531 -20.08 -4.86 22.00
C GLU A 531 -19.69 -3.61 22.79
N ILE A 532 -18.64 -3.69 23.61
CA ILE A 532 -18.06 -2.53 24.31
C ILE A 532 -17.57 -1.49 23.29
N LEU A 533 -16.87 -1.93 22.25
CA LEU A 533 -16.39 -1.04 21.20
C LEU A 533 -17.52 -0.37 20.41
N LYS A 534 -18.61 -1.10 20.11
CA LYS A 534 -19.80 -0.54 19.46
C LYS A 534 -20.52 0.49 20.32
N LEU A 535 -20.61 0.27 21.63
CA LEU A 535 -21.18 1.24 22.57
C LEU A 535 -20.34 2.51 22.63
N HIS A 536 -19.01 2.37 22.60
CA HIS A 536 -18.08 3.50 22.53
C HIS A 536 -18.28 4.29 21.23
N SER A 537 -18.35 3.62 20.09
CA SER A 537 -18.49 4.28 18.79
C SER A 537 -19.86 4.94 18.57
N SER A 538 -20.90 4.53 19.30
CA SER A 538 -22.23 5.16 19.23
C SER A 538 -22.36 6.52 19.92
N GLN A 539 -21.32 7.00 20.61
CA GLN A 539 -21.36 8.32 21.25
C GLN A 539 -21.47 9.45 20.19
N LYS A 540 -22.22 10.52 20.50
CA LYS A 540 -22.55 11.60 19.54
C LYS A 540 -21.33 12.23 18.83
N GLY A 541 -20.17 12.29 19.51
CA GLY A 541 -18.92 12.78 18.93
C GLY A 541 -18.13 11.74 18.10
N CYS A 542 -18.27 10.46 18.40
CA CYS A 542 -17.54 9.37 17.76
C CYS A 542 -18.29 8.81 16.53
N ALA A 543 -19.62 8.78 16.58
CA ALA A 543 -20.47 8.18 15.54
C ALA A 543 -20.30 8.83 14.15
N SER A 544 -19.90 10.10 14.11
CA SER A 544 -19.67 10.86 12.88
C SER A 544 -18.60 10.23 11.99
N CYS A 545 -17.50 9.74 12.57
CA CYS A 545 -16.41 9.07 11.87
C CYS A 545 -16.62 7.55 11.86
N HIS A 546 -17.09 6.97 12.96
CA HIS A 546 -17.23 5.52 13.09
C HIS A 546 -18.27 4.91 12.13
N LYS A 547 -19.25 5.68 11.63
CA LYS A 547 -20.14 5.21 10.55
C LYS A 547 -19.40 4.84 9.25
N TYR A 548 -18.19 5.36 9.05
CA TYR A 548 -17.32 5.01 7.91
C TYR A 548 -16.36 3.86 8.26
N ILE A 549 -15.79 3.91 9.46
CA ILE A 549 -14.68 3.05 9.91
C ILE A 549 -15.18 1.67 10.35
N ASP A 550 -16.20 1.63 11.20
CA ASP A 550 -16.65 0.40 11.87
C ASP A 550 -17.12 -0.67 10.89
N PRO A 551 -18.00 -0.37 9.91
CA PRO A 551 -18.49 -1.38 8.97
C PRO A 551 -17.34 -2.11 8.27
N VAL A 552 -16.39 -1.36 7.73
CA VAL A 552 -15.19 -1.87 7.04
C VAL A 552 -14.33 -2.71 7.99
N GLY A 553 -14.04 -2.16 9.17
CA GLY A 553 -13.20 -2.80 10.18
C GLY A 553 -13.75 -4.15 10.67
N PHE A 554 -15.03 -4.18 11.04
CA PHE A 554 -15.69 -5.40 11.51
C PHE A 554 -15.89 -6.41 10.39
N GLY A 555 -16.10 -5.96 9.15
CA GLY A 555 -16.14 -6.83 7.97
C GLY A 555 -14.85 -7.65 7.74
N LEU A 556 -13.72 -7.18 8.26
CA LEU A 556 -12.42 -7.85 8.19
C LEU A 556 -12.11 -8.72 9.42
N GLU A 557 -12.99 -8.77 10.44
CA GLU A 557 -12.79 -9.59 11.66
C GLU A 557 -12.94 -11.10 11.43
N ILE A 558 -13.22 -11.52 10.19
CA ILE A 558 -13.04 -12.92 9.77
C ILE A 558 -11.57 -13.35 9.80
N TYR A 559 -10.63 -12.42 9.93
CA TYR A 559 -9.20 -12.69 10.09
C TYR A 559 -8.69 -12.31 11.47
N ASP A 560 -7.76 -13.10 12.00
CA ASP A 560 -7.04 -12.76 13.23
C ASP A 560 -5.91 -11.75 12.99
N GLN A 561 -5.18 -11.41 14.05
CA GLN A 561 -4.09 -10.43 14.01
C GLN A 561 -2.90 -10.88 13.17
N LEU A 562 -2.77 -12.17 12.89
CA LEU A 562 -1.73 -12.73 12.04
C LEU A 562 -2.20 -12.93 10.60
N GLY A 563 -3.46 -12.63 10.30
CA GLY A 563 -4.07 -12.85 9.00
C GLY A 563 -4.65 -14.25 8.79
N ILE A 564 -4.69 -15.10 9.83
CA ILE A 564 -5.29 -16.42 9.77
C ILE A 564 -6.81 -16.27 9.76
N GLN A 565 -7.47 -16.99 8.87
CA GLN A 565 -8.93 -16.98 8.81
C GLN A 565 -9.50 -17.68 10.06
N ARG A 566 -10.34 -16.94 10.78
CA ARG A 566 -11.12 -17.43 11.91
C ARG A 566 -12.36 -18.15 11.39
N SER A 567 -12.85 -19.12 12.13
CA SER A 567 -14.18 -19.69 11.87
C SER A 567 -15.20 -18.55 11.91
N ALA A 568 -15.86 -18.27 10.80
CA ALA A 568 -16.90 -17.25 10.72
C ALA A 568 -17.98 -17.50 11.80
N PRO A 569 -18.69 -16.46 12.27
CA PRO A 569 -19.94 -16.68 12.99
C PRO A 569 -20.79 -17.64 12.16
N LYS A 570 -21.33 -18.68 12.80
CA LYS A 570 -22.18 -19.67 12.12
C LYS A 570 -23.39 -18.95 11.54
N VAL A 571 -23.35 -18.57 10.27
CA VAL A 571 -24.56 -18.25 9.52
C VAL A 571 -25.30 -19.58 9.39
N ARG A 572 -26.45 -19.70 10.05
CA ARG A 572 -27.38 -20.80 9.80
C ARG A 572 -27.87 -20.62 8.37
N ILE A 573 -27.29 -21.36 7.42
CA ILE A 573 -27.88 -21.53 6.11
C ILE A 573 -29.08 -22.46 6.33
N THR A 574 -30.29 -21.90 6.30
CA THR A 574 -31.52 -22.68 6.35
C THR A 574 -31.80 -23.20 4.94
N GLY A 575 -31.42 -24.45 4.66
CA GLY A 575 -31.87 -25.17 3.47
C GLY A 575 -33.24 -25.81 3.69
N LYS A 576 -33.90 -26.24 2.60
CA LYS A 576 -35.11 -27.06 2.70
C LYS A 576 -34.72 -28.46 3.14
N GLU A 577 -35.26 -28.91 4.26
CA GLU A 577 -34.96 -30.23 4.80
C GLU A 577 -35.45 -31.32 3.83
N LEU A 578 -34.52 -32.15 3.36
CA LEU A 578 -34.83 -33.30 2.50
C LEU A 578 -35.33 -34.46 3.36
N PHE A 579 -34.57 -34.80 4.40
CA PHE A 579 -34.91 -35.83 5.37
C PHE A 579 -34.06 -35.72 6.64
N THR A 580 -34.59 -36.28 7.73
CA THR A 580 -33.84 -36.63 8.93
C THR A 580 -33.24 -38.02 8.78
N TRP A 581 -31.99 -38.21 9.21
CA TRP A 581 -31.41 -39.55 9.32
C TRP A 581 -31.31 -39.96 10.79
N GLU A 582 -31.76 -41.19 11.06
CA GLU A 582 -31.66 -41.88 12.34
C GLU A 582 -30.81 -43.14 12.15
N PRO A 583 -29.71 -43.33 12.88
CA PRO A 583 -28.87 -44.48 12.65
C PRO A 583 -29.48 -45.75 13.24
N LYS A 584 -29.87 -46.69 12.37
CA LYS A 584 -29.70 -48.12 12.68
C LYS A 584 -28.20 -48.41 12.64
N ILE A 585 -27.55 -48.48 13.82
CA ILE A 585 -26.13 -48.77 14.07
C ILE A 585 -25.17 -48.18 13.01
N ILE A 586 -24.44 -47.13 13.38
CA ILE A 586 -23.47 -46.50 12.46
C ILE A 586 -22.38 -47.54 12.10
N PRO A 587 -22.12 -47.77 10.80
CA PRO A 587 -21.18 -48.80 10.39
C PRO A 587 -19.74 -48.39 10.72
N ARG A 588 -18.95 -49.34 11.23
CA ARG A 588 -17.51 -49.14 11.55
C ARG A 588 -16.61 -49.14 10.31
N LYS A 589 -17.16 -49.55 9.18
CA LYS A 589 -16.56 -49.47 7.84
C LYS A 589 -17.44 -48.58 6.97
N TYR A 590 -16.90 -48.09 5.85
CA TYR A 590 -17.74 -47.39 4.88
C TYR A 590 -18.77 -48.35 4.31
N GLU A 591 -20.03 -47.97 4.43
CA GLU A 591 -21.16 -48.68 3.85
C GLU A 591 -22.08 -47.68 3.17
N ASP A 592 -22.64 -48.08 2.03
CA ASP A 592 -23.61 -47.27 1.32
C ASP A 592 -24.90 -47.12 2.12
N ARG A 593 -25.37 -45.88 2.18
CA ARG A 593 -26.69 -45.52 2.68
C ARG A 593 -27.40 -44.74 1.60
N SER A 594 -28.64 -45.11 1.33
CA SER A 594 -29.45 -44.49 0.29
C SER A 594 -30.76 -43.96 0.84
N TRP A 595 -31.23 -42.88 0.24
CA TRP A 595 -32.45 -42.17 0.62
C TRP A 595 -33.18 -41.69 -0.64
N ASP A 596 -34.48 -41.97 -0.73
CA ASP A 596 -35.31 -41.46 -1.80
C ASP A 596 -35.69 -40.00 -1.53
N LEU A 597 -35.39 -39.10 -2.46
CA LEU A 597 -35.69 -37.69 -2.34
C LEU A 597 -37.15 -37.43 -2.73
N LYS A 598 -37.89 -36.81 -1.81
CA LYS A 598 -39.30 -36.42 -2.01
C LYS A 598 -39.47 -35.03 -2.62
N LEU A 599 -38.38 -34.37 -2.97
CA LEU A 599 -38.36 -32.97 -3.40
C LEU A 599 -37.99 -32.88 -4.87
N GLU A 600 -38.67 -31.97 -5.57
CA GLU A 600 -38.36 -31.66 -6.95
C GLU A 600 -37.01 -30.95 -7.03
N LEU A 601 -36.12 -31.42 -7.92
CA LEU A 601 -34.85 -30.78 -8.25
C LEU A 601 -34.99 -29.98 -9.54
N GLU A 602 -34.34 -28.83 -9.63
CA GLU A 602 -34.39 -27.96 -10.81
C GLU A 602 -33.32 -28.37 -11.84
N PRO A 603 -33.70 -28.83 -13.05
CA PRO A 603 -32.77 -29.12 -14.14
C PRO A 603 -32.04 -27.86 -14.63
N GLY A 604 -30.77 -28.00 -15.05
CA GLY A 604 -29.96 -26.88 -15.53
C GLY A 604 -29.34 -25.98 -14.45
N LYS A 605 -29.49 -26.32 -13.16
CA LYS A 605 -28.88 -25.61 -12.04
C LYS A 605 -27.96 -26.48 -11.19
N ILE A 606 -27.08 -25.83 -10.43
CA ILE A 606 -26.26 -26.47 -9.40
C ILE A 606 -27.12 -26.67 -8.15
N ASN A 607 -27.27 -27.92 -7.74
CA ASN A 607 -28.00 -28.33 -6.55
C ASN A 607 -27.00 -28.73 -5.47
N GLU A 608 -27.05 -28.09 -4.30
CA GLU A 608 -26.13 -28.38 -3.20
C GLU A 608 -26.82 -29.20 -2.10
N VAL A 609 -26.26 -30.35 -1.77
CA VAL A 609 -26.76 -31.26 -0.73
C VAL A 609 -25.88 -31.17 0.50
N GLN A 610 -26.46 -30.85 1.66
CA GLN A 610 -25.73 -30.72 2.91
C GLN A 610 -26.11 -31.76 3.95
N PHE A 611 -25.13 -32.43 4.57
CA PHE A 611 -25.34 -33.36 5.71
C PHE A 611 -25.05 -32.69 7.05
N GLN A 612 -26.06 -32.21 7.76
CA GLN A 612 -25.90 -31.52 9.05
C GLN A 612 -26.07 -32.44 10.25
N TYR A 613 -25.32 -32.15 11.32
CA TYR A 613 -25.44 -32.78 12.62
C TYR A 613 -26.39 -31.98 13.52
N THR A 614 -27.38 -32.63 14.12
CA THR A 614 -28.37 -31.97 14.99
C THR A 614 -28.24 -32.37 16.45
N LYS A 615 -27.89 -33.63 16.78
CA LYS A 615 -27.78 -34.13 18.16
C LYS A 615 -26.91 -35.41 18.24
N GLY A 616 -26.18 -35.64 19.33
CA GLY A 616 -25.46 -36.91 19.57
C GLY A 616 -24.07 -36.82 20.19
N SER A 617 -23.21 -37.81 19.95
CA SER A 617 -21.81 -37.81 20.41
C SER A 617 -20.79 -38.33 19.40
N HIS A 618 -21.22 -38.92 18.28
CA HIS A 618 -20.34 -39.57 17.32
C HIS A 618 -20.29 -38.81 15.99
N ARG A 619 -19.09 -38.76 15.41
CA ARG A 619 -18.83 -38.20 14.09
C ARG A 619 -19.21 -39.22 13.01
N LEU A 620 -19.74 -38.74 11.88
CA LEU A 620 -19.83 -39.51 10.65
C LEU A 620 -18.84 -39.00 9.63
N ASP A 621 -18.08 -39.90 9.01
CA ASP A 621 -17.34 -39.65 7.78
C ASP A 621 -18.21 -40.02 6.57
N ILE A 622 -18.18 -39.17 5.55
CA ILE A 622 -19.04 -39.27 4.37
C ILE A 622 -18.18 -39.09 3.11
N ARG A 623 -18.37 -39.94 2.11
CA ARG A 623 -17.72 -39.82 0.80
C ARG A 623 -18.57 -40.46 -0.29
N ASN A 624 -18.13 -40.32 -1.54
CA ASN A 624 -18.77 -40.93 -2.71
C ASN A 624 -20.29 -40.73 -2.72
N VAL A 625 -20.69 -39.46 -2.64
CA VAL A 625 -22.12 -39.10 -2.62
C VAL A 625 -22.63 -39.11 -4.05
N ARG A 626 -23.63 -39.93 -4.30
CA ARG A 626 -24.25 -40.18 -5.59
C ARG A 626 -25.69 -39.68 -5.61
N LEU A 627 -26.08 -39.09 -6.72
CA LEU A 627 -27.43 -38.62 -6.99
C LEU A 627 -27.94 -39.30 -8.27
N GLU A 628 -28.87 -40.23 -8.09
CA GLU A 628 -29.30 -41.20 -9.09
C GLU A 628 -30.79 -40.99 -9.42
N SER A 629 -31.17 -41.12 -10.69
CA SER A 629 -32.56 -41.21 -11.15
C SER A 629 -32.69 -42.36 -12.16
N SER A 630 -33.87 -42.55 -12.72
CA SER A 630 -34.06 -43.55 -13.80
C SER A 630 -33.26 -43.24 -15.08
N LEU A 631 -32.73 -42.01 -15.24
CA LEU A 631 -32.06 -41.54 -16.45
C LEU A 631 -30.63 -41.02 -16.23
N ILE A 632 -30.28 -40.60 -15.01
CA ILE A 632 -29.06 -39.85 -14.71
C ILE A 632 -28.43 -40.37 -13.41
N ASP A 633 -27.11 -40.56 -13.43
CA ASP A 633 -26.29 -40.92 -12.26
C ASP A 633 -25.12 -39.93 -12.16
N LEU A 634 -25.05 -39.19 -11.05
CA LEU A 634 -24.02 -38.19 -10.77
C LEU A 634 -23.30 -38.54 -9.47
N GLU A 635 -21.97 -38.43 -9.45
CA GLU A 635 -21.16 -38.72 -8.29
C GLU A 635 -20.26 -37.53 -7.92
N ASP A 636 -20.25 -37.18 -6.62
CA ASP A 636 -19.28 -36.29 -6.01
C ASP A 636 -18.46 -37.06 -4.96
N LYS A 637 -17.17 -37.25 -5.27
CA LYS A 637 -16.21 -38.00 -4.44
C LYS A 637 -15.60 -37.19 -3.30
N HIS A 638 -16.06 -35.95 -3.10
CA HIS A 638 -15.61 -35.11 -2.01
C HIS A 638 -15.76 -35.81 -0.66
N PHE A 639 -14.71 -35.71 0.17
CA PHE A 639 -14.72 -36.25 1.52
C PHE A 639 -15.23 -35.21 2.52
N GLY A 640 -16.25 -35.58 3.29
CA GLY A 640 -16.86 -34.74 4.32
C GLY A 640 -17.09 -35.47 5.64
N TYR A 641 -17.45 -34.74 6.68
CA TYR A 641 -17.78 -35.35 7.97
C TYR A 641 -18.71 -34.48 8.84
N THR A 642 -19.42 -35.10 9.79
CA THR A 642 -20.37 -34.47 10.72
C THR A 642 -19.80 -34.37 12.15
N GLY A 643 -20.11 -33.32 12.92
CA GLY A 643 -19.64 -33.17 14.31
C GLY A 643 -19.61 -31.72 14.83
N HIS A 644 -19.15 -31.53 16.09
CA HIS A 644 -19.03 -30.20 16.71
C HIS A 644 -18.02 -29.33 15.95
N ALA A 645 -18.55 -28.49 15.06
CA ALA A 645 -17.88 -27.45 14.26
C ALA A 645 -16.88 -27.96 13.20
N THR A 646 -17.30 -28.07 11.93
CA THR A 646 -16.54 -27.68 10.72
C THR A 646 -17.34 -27.89 9.42
N HIS A 647 -16.88 -27.24 8.34
CA HIS A 647 -17.63 -26.78 7.15
C HIS A 647 -17.37 -27.61 5.87
N LYS A 648 -17.25 -28.94 5.95
CA LYS A 648 -17.05 -29.82 4.77
C LYS A 648 -18.11 -30.92 4.75
N ASN A 649 -19.34 -30.53 4.51
CA ASN A 649 -20.49 -31.44 4.47
C ASN A 649 -21.47 -31.05 3.35
N VAL A 650 -20.99 -30.39 2.30
CA VAL A 650 -21.80 -29.94 1.15
C VAL A 650 -21.25 -30.57 -0.11
N TRP A 651 -22.11 -31.24 -0.88
CA TRP A 651 -21.81 -31.87 -2.17
C TRP A 651 -22.62 -31.18 -3.26
N LYS A 652 -22.01 -30.94 -4.43
CA LYS A 652 -22.62 -30.14 -5.50
C LYS A 652 -22.89 -30.99 -6.72
N PHE A 653 -24.13 -30.97 -7.19
CA PHE A 653 -24.58 -31.72 -8.37
C PHE A 653 -25.07 -30.76 -9.44
N ASN A 654 -24.48 -30.86 -10.65
CA ASN A 654 -24.93 -30.08 -11.80
C ASN A 654 -25.89 -30.93 -12.62
N LEU A 655 -27.18 -30.57 -12.63
CA LEU A 655 -28.20 -31.33 -13.33
C LEU A 655 -28.27 -30.91 -14.82
N PRO A 656 -28.19 -31.86 -15.77
CA PRO A 656 -28.48 -31.61 -17.18
C PRO A 656 -29.87 -30.97 -17.38
N THR A 657 -30.07 -30.24 -18.47
CA THR A 657 -31.33 -29.53 -18.72
C THR A 657 -32.48 -30.49 -19.03
N GLU A 658 -32.16 -31.71 -19.46
CA GLU A 658 -33.10 -32.81 -19.76
C GLU A 658 -33.41 -33.69 -18.53
N ALA A 659 -32.89 -33.34 -17.35
CA ALA A 659 -33.04 -34.15 -16.15
C ALA A 659 -34.50 -34.19 -15.64
N PRO A 660 -34.96 -35.33 -15.09
CA PRO A 660 -36.28 -35.39 -14.46
C PRO A 660 -36.32 -34.50 -13.22
N THR A 661 -37.46 -33.86 -12.96
CA THR A 661 -37.64 -33.01 -11.78
C THR A 661 -37.84 -33.84 -10.50
N GLU A 662 -38.36 -35.07 -10.60
CA GLU A 662 -38.66 -35.95 -9.46
C GLU A 662 -38.05 -37.36 -9.63
N GLY A 663 -38.14 -38.19 -8.58
CA GLY A 663 -37.68 -39.58 -8.62
C GLY A 663 -36.18 -39.77 -8.39
N TRP A 664 -35.55 -38.85 -7.65
CA TRP A 664 -34.13 -38.90 -7.32
C TRP A 664 -33.85 -39.72 -6.07
N LYS A 665 -32.71 -40.41 -6.07
CA LYS A 665 -32.16 -41.19 -4.98
C LYS A 665 -30.77 -40.67 -4.63
N LEU A 666 -30.58 -40.28 -3.38
CA LEU A 666 -29.29 -39.87 -2.85
C LEU A 666 -28.64 -41.08 -2.18
N THR A 667 -27.42 -41.42 -2.56
CA THR A 667 -26.62 -42.48 -1.94
C THR A 667 -25.31 -41.91 -1.42
N ALA A 668 -24.82 -42.32 -0.25
CA ALA A 668 -23.51 -41.90 0.26
C ALA A 668 -22.82 -43.05 1.00
N GLU A 669 -21.50 -43.14 0.87
CA GLU A 669 -20.69 -44.02 1.74
C GLU A 669 -20.50 -43.35 3.09
N VAL A 670 -21.02 -43.98 4.14
CA VAL A 670 -20.95 -43.46 5.52
C VAL A 670 -20.13 -44.40 6.39
N LYS A 671 -19.29 -43.84 7.26
CA LYS A 671 -18.55 -44.56 8.30
C LYS A 671 -18.63 -43.78 9.62
N GLY A 672 -18.70 -44.47 10.75
CA GLY A 672 -18.44 -43.86 12.06
C GLY A 672 -17.96 -44.87 13.09
N ASP A 673 -18.06 -44.54 14.37
CA ASP A 673 -17.37 -45.31 15.44
C ASP A 673 -18.20 -46.47 16.04
N GLY A 674 -19.36 -46.79 15.45
CA GLY A 674 -20.23 -47.89 15.93
C GLY A 674 -21.28 -47.48 16.97
N GLY A 675 -21.53 -46.18 17.17
CA GLY A 675 -22.58 -45.68 18.05
C GLY A 675 -23.96 -45.62 17.38
N ASN A 676 -25.00 -45.34 18.17
CA ASN A 676 -26.40 -45.24 17.71
C ASN A 676 -27.09 -43.92 18.08
N ASN A 677 -26.35 -42.93 18.61
CA ASN A 677 -26.93 -41.74 19.21
C ASN A 677 -26.67 -40.45 18.42
N SER A 678 -26.24 -40.53 17.16
CA SER A 678 -25.95 -39.36 16.32
C SER A 678 -27.08 -39.15 15.32
N TYR A 679 -27.61 -37.94 15.28
CA TYR A 679 -28.77 -37.57 14.49
C TYR A 679 -28.41 -36.36 13.66
N GLY A 680 -29.03 -36.26 12.49
CA GLY A 680 -28.81 -35.15 11.61
C GLY A 680 -29.88 -34.98 10.56
N VAL A 681 -29.76 -33.90 9.81
CA VAL A 681 -30.64 -33.57 8.70
C VAL A 681 -29.82 -33.47 7.44
N VAL A 682 -30.37 -33.96 6.33
CA VAL A 682 -29.84 -33.67 5.00
C VAL A 682 -30.74 -32.60 4.39
N SER A 683 -30.14 -31.53 3.89
CA SER A 683 -30.88 -30.38 3.36
C SER A 683 -30.43 -30.09 1.93
N LEU A 684 -31.38 -29.71 1.09
CA LEU A 684 -31.09 -29.13 -0.22
C LEU A 684 -30.99 -27.62 -0.01
N LEU A 685 -29.83 -27.06 -0.34
CA LEU A 685 -29.65 -25.62 -0.37
C LEU A 685 -30.23 -25.15 -1.72
N GLY A 686 -31.47 -24.67 -1.70
CA GLY A 686 -32.09 -24.04 -2.87
C GLY A 686 -31.69 -22.57 -2.98
N ASP A 687 -32.06 -21.94 -4.10
CA ASP A 687 -31.95 -20.49 -4.39
C ASP A 687 -32.74 -19.59 -3.39
N GLU A 688 -33.25 -20.12 -2.29
CA GLU A 688 -33.52 -19.33 -1.08
C GLU A 688 -32.19 -18.90 -0.42
N HIS A 689 -31.39 -18.14 -1.17
CA HIS A 689 -30.84 -16.94 -0.61
C HIS A 689 -32.03 -16.11 -0.12
N LYS A 690 -32.51 -16.36 1.12
CA LYS A 690 -32.95 -15.22 1.93
C LYS A 690 -31.82 -14.23 1.76
N GLU A 691 -32.09 -13.09 1.13
CA GLU A 691 -31.18 -11.96 1.13
C GLU A 691 -30.68 -11.84 2.56
N ILE A 692 -29.43 -12.27 2.77
CA ILE A 692 -28.81 -12.11 4.08
C ILE A 692 -28.72 -10.61 4.16
N GLU A 693 -29.54 -10.00 5.01
CA GLU A 693 -29.44 -8.57 5.25
C GLU A 693 -27.95 -8.28 5.47
N PRO A 694 -27.37 -7.36 4.68
CA PRO A 694 -25.94 -7.17 4.70
C PRO A 694 -25.50 -6.84 6.11
N ALA A 695 -24.54 -7.61 6.63
CA ALA A 695 -24.09 -7.49 8.01
C ALA A 695 -23.50 -6.10 8.31
N TYR A 696 -23.00 -5.44 7.28
CA TYR A 696 -22.36 -4.13 7.33
C TYR A 696 -22.87 -3.25 6.18
N LYS A 697 -22.98 -1.94 6.41
CA LYS A 697 -23.37 -0.96 5.40
C LYS A 697 -22.34 0.15 5.30
N LEU A 698 -21.96 0.50 4.08
CA LEU A 698 -21.14 1.65 3.80
C LEU A 698 -22.01 2.94 3.77
N PRO A 699 -21.40 4.13 3.86
CA PRO A 699 -22.13 5.41 3.90
C PRO A 699 -23.02 5.68 2.68
N ASN A 700 -22.74 5.06 1.53
CA ASN A 700 -23.57 5.14 0.33
C ASN A 700 -24.82 4.23 0.41
N GLY A 701 -25.05 3.56 1.56
CA GLY A 701 -26.16 2.65 1.79
C GLY A 701 -25.94 1.22 1.28
N LYS A 702 -24.89 0.97 0.49
CA LYS A 702 -24.56 -0.36 -0.02
C LYS A 702 -24.07 -1.25 1.10
N GLY A 703 -24.59 -2.46 1.15
CA GLY A 703 -24.27 -3.41 2.19
C GLY A 703 -23.33 -4.52 1.72
N PHE A 704 -22.60 -5.11 2.67
CA PHE A 704 -21.69 -6.23 2.42
C PHE A 704 -21.63 -7.17 3.62
N THR A 705 -21.27 -8.43 3.38
CA THR A 705 -21.20 -9.47 4.42
C THR A 705 -19.82 -10.11 4.51
N ARG A 706 -19.08 -10.16 3.40
CA ARG A 706 -17.74 -10.78 3.32
C ARG A 706 -16.70 -9.79 2.77
N PRO A 707 -15.40 -10.01 3.01
CA PRO A 707 -14.36 -9.19 2.41
C PRO A 707 -14.38 -9.13 0.88
N ALA A 708 -14.80 -10.22 0.20
CA ALA A 708 -14.99 -10.21 -1.24
C ALA A 708 -15.99 -9.12 -1.69
N ASP A 709 -17.14 -9.07 -1.03
CA ASP A 709 -18.20 -8.09 -1.30
C ASP A 709 -17.69 -6.65 -1.03
N LEU A 710 -16.90 -6.45 0.04
CA LEU A 710 -16.28 -5.16 0.35
C LEU A 710 -15.31 -4.71 -0.75
N LYS A 711 -14.45 -5.61 -1.24
CA LYS A 711 -13.50 -5.31 -2.32
C LYS A 711 -14.24 -4.85 -3.57
N GLU A 712 -15.29 -5.58 -3.95
CA GLU A 712 -16.15 -5.23 -5.08
C GLU A 712 -16.76 -3.84 -4.93
N LEU A 713 -17.30 -3.52 -3.74
CA LEU A 713 -17.85 -2.18 -3.47
C LEU A 713 -16.77 -1.09 -3.58
N LEU A 714 -15.56 -1.31 -3.08
CA LEU A 714 -14.50 -0.32 -3.16
C LEU A 714 -14.04 -0.06 -4.60
N VAL A 715 -13.96 -1.10 -5.42
CA VAL A 715 -13.55 -1.00 -6.83
C VAL A 715 -14.65 -0.38 -7.70
N ASN A 716 -15.91 -0.69 -7.43
CA ASN A 716 -17.03 -0.27 -8.28
C ASN A 716 -17.67 1.04 -7.82
N GLU A 717 -17.95 1.19 -6.53
CA GLU A 717 -18.70 2.33 -5.98
C GLU A 717 -17.78 3.47 -5.50
N TYR A 718 -16.52 3.16 -5.17
CA TYR A 718 -15.55 4.13 -4.67
C TYR A 718 -14.35 4.36 -5.62
N ARG A 719 -14.51 3.95 -6.89
CA ARG A 719 -13.48 3.99 -7.94
C ARG A 719 -12.73 5.32 -7.99
N ASP A 720 -13.47 6.43 -8.05
CA ASP A 720 -12.88 7.77 -8.18
C ASP A 720 -12.03 8.17 -6.98
N LYS A 721 -12.41 7.76 -5.76
CA LYS A 721 -11.61 8.02 -4.55
C LYS A 721 -10.33 7.20 -4.52
N VAL A 722 -10.40 5.94 -4.96
CA VAL A 722 -9.22 5.07 -5.09
C VAL A 722 -8.24 5.68 -6.08
N ILE A 723 -8.72 6.12 -7.25
CA ILE A 723 -7.88 6.74 -8.27
C ILE A 723 -7.32 8.09 -7.80
N ASP A 724 -8.15 8.94 -7.21
CA ASP A 724 -7.71 10.25 -6.71
C ASP A 724 -6.63 10.13 -5.64
N ASN A 725 -6.81 9.20 -4.69
CA ASN A 725 -5.81 8.91 -3.67
C ASN A 725 -4.52 8.36 -4.28
N ALA A 726 -4.61 7.42 -5.23
CA ALA A 726 -3.44 6.87 -5.90
C ALA A 726 -2.63 7.94 -6.64
N VAL A 727 -3.30 8.79 -7.42
CA VAL A 727 -2.64 9.89 -8.14
C VAL A 727 -1.96 10.86 -7.18
N LYS A 728 -2.67 11.27 -6.11
CA LYS A 728 -2.11 12.19 -5.11
C LYS A 728 -0.91 11.60 -4.36
N LYS A 729 -0.96 10.31 -3.99
CA LYS A 729 0.13 9.65 -3.26
C LYS A 729 1.38 9.47 -4.13
N VAL A 730 1.21 9.04 -5.37
CA VAL A 730 2.34 8.92 -6.30
C VAL A 730 2.94 10.29 -6.61
N LEU A 731 2.10 11.30 -6.90
CA LEU A 731 2.58 12.65 -7.17
C LEU A 731 3.33 13.25 -5.97
N ALA A 732 2.75 13.20 -4.76
CA ALA A 732 3.37 13.71 -3.54
C ALA A 732 4.75 13.10 -3.28
N TYR A 733 4.85 11.78 -3.43
CA TYR A 733 6.11 11.06 -3.27
C TYR A 733 7.14 11.46 -4.35
N ALA A 734 6.71 11.59 -5.61
CA ALA A 734 7.59 11.94 -6.73
C ALA A 734 8.17 13.35 -6.62
N VAL A 735 7.37 14.34 -6.18
CA VAL A 735 7.84 15.72 -5.98
C VAL A 735 8.46 15.96 -4.60
N GLY A 736 8.25 15.04 -3.64
CA GLY A 736 8.80 15.13 -2.28
C GLY A 736 8.17 16.25 -1.44
N ARG A 737 6.88 16.54 -1.61
CA ARG A 737 6.12 17.53 -0.84
C ARG A 737 4.63 17.19 -0.86
N LYS A 738 3.86 17.80 0.04
CA LYS A 738 2.39 17.69 -0.03
C LYS A 738 1.87 18.16 -1.38
N VAL A 739 0.77 17.54 -1.83
CA VAL A 739 0.01 18.03 -2.99
C VAL A 739 -0.61 19.37 -2.62
N LEU A 740 -0.45 20.35 -3.49
CA LEU A 740 -0.96 21.71 -3.35
C LEU A 740 -2.15 21.92 -4.30
N PRO A 741 -2.92 23.01 -4.15
CA PRO A 741 -4.00 23.35 -5.07
C PRO A 741 -3.47 23.56 -6.49
N THR A 742 -2.26 24.09 -6.63
CA THR A 742 -1.54 24.28 -7.91
C THR A 742 -1.26 22.98 -8.67
N ASP A 743 -1.30 21.82 -8.01
CA ASP A 743 -1.10 20.52 -8.66
C ASP A 743 -2.38 19.96 -9.32
N ARG A 744 -3.56 20.56 -9.06
CA ARG A 744 -4.85 20.05 -9.58
C ARG A 744 -4.91 19.94 -11.11
N PRO A 745 -4.38 20.89 -11.92
CA PRO A 745 -4.36 20.73 -13.37
C PRO A 745 -3.60 19.48 -13.79
N ALA A 746 -2.43 19.21 -13.18
CA ALA A 746 -1.68 17.98 -13.41
C ALA A 746 -2.46 16.74 -12.99
N ILE A 747 -3.09 16.74 -11.81
CA ILE A 747 -3.91 15.62 -11.31
C ILE A 747 -5.06 15.30 -12.28
N ARG A 748 -5.78 16.32 -12.78
CA ARG A 748 -6.87 16.13 -13.77
C ARG A 748 -6.34 15.45 -15.04
N ARG A 749 -5.25 15.95 -15.61
CA ARG A 749 -4.63 15.38 -16.82
C ARG A 749 -4.14 13.94 -16.62
N ILE A 750 -3.51 13.66 -15.47
CA ILE A 750 -3.08 12.30 -15.12
C ILE A 750 -4.29 11.37 -15.07
N LYS A 751 -5.37 11.76 -14.35
CA LYS A 751 -6.60 10.95 -14.23
C LYS A 751 -7.24 10.67 -15.58
N GLU A 752 -7.31 11.68 -16.45
CA GLU A 752 -7.82 11.53 -17.83
C GLU A 752 -6.96 10.59 -18.68
N SER A 753 -5.63 10.66 -18.54
CA SER A 753 -4.71 9.81 -19.29
C SER A 753 -4.79 8.35 -18.85
N ILE A 754 -4.73 8.08 -17.55
CA ILE A 754 -4.80 6.70 -17.03
C ILE A 754 -6.16 6.05 -17.29
N ALA A 755 -7.26 6.83 -17.31
CA ALA A 755 -8.58 6.32 -17.65
C ALA A 755 -8.66 5.76 -19.09
N LYS A 756 -7.84 6.29 -20.01
CA LYS A 756 -7.70 5.80 -21.40
C LYS A 756 -6.81 4.56 -21.53
N HIS A 757 -6.12 4.17 -20.46
CA HIS A 757 -5.15 3.07 -20.41
C HIS A 757 -5.48 2.10 -19.29
N ASP A 758 -6.77 1.81 -19.10
CA ASP A 758 -7.29 0.84 -18.12
C ASP A 758 -6.77 1.04 -16.69
N TYR A 759 -6.44 2.29 -16.33
CA TYR A 759 -5.92 2.67 -15.02
C TYR A 759 -4.62 1.94 -14.65
N SER A 760 -3.76 1.68 -15.64
CA SER A 760 -2.43 1.08 -15.49
C SER A 760 -1.57 1.82 -14.46
N MET A 761 -0.88 1.06 -13.60
CA MET A 761 0.08 1.60 -12.63
C MET A 761 1.29 2.24 -13.32
N ASN A 762 1.83 1.61 -14.37
CA ASN A 762 2.99 2.19 -15.06
C ASN A 762 2.62 3.47 -15.80
N LYS A 763 1.40 3.54 -16.35
CA LYS A 763 0.89 4.77 -16.95
C LYS A 763 0.72 5.89 -15.92
N LEU A 764 0.26 5.58 -14.71
CA LEU A 764 0.23 6.56 -13.62
C LEU A 764 1.63 7.10 -13.31
N LEU A 765 2.61 6.22 -13.12
CA LEU A 765 4.00 6.60 -12.84
C LEU A 765 4.60 7.44 -13.99
N GLU A 766 4.35 7.05 -15.25
CA GLU A 766 4.78 7.78 -16.46
C GLU A 766 4.20 9.19 -16.50
N GLU A 767 2.88 9.32 -16.32
CA GLU A 767 2.18 10.62 -16.38
C GLU A 767 2.60 11.57 -15.25
N VAL A 768 2.95 11.03 -14.08
CA VAL A 768 3.56 11.84 -13.00
C VAL A 768 4.92 12.38 -13.43
N VAL A 769 5.77 11.58 -14.07
CA VAL A 769 7.07 12.04 -14.61
C VAL A 769 6.90 13.08 -15.72
N LEU A 770 5.88 12.94 -16.55
CA LEU A 770 5.58 13.87 -17.64
C LEU A 770 4.87 15.15 -17.18
N SER A 771 4.38 15.18 -15.93
CA SER A 771 3.60 16.28 -15.37
C SER A 771 4.41 17.56 -15.19
N TYR A 772 3.70 18.69 -15.16
CA TYR A 772 4.30 20.01 -14.96
C TYR A 772 5.01 20.14 -13.60
N PRO A 773 4.45 19.72 -12.45
CA PRO A 773 5.14 19.81 -11.15
C PRO A 773 6.44 19.01 -11.07
N PHE A 774 6.54 17.90 -11.80
CA PHE A 774 7.75 17.08 -11.80
C PHE A 774 8.88 17.71 -12.63
N ARG A 775 8.53 18.30 -13.77
CA ARG A 775 9.46 18.83 -14.79
C ARG A 775 9.82 20.30 -14.63
N ASN A 776 9.19 21.00 -13.70
CA ASN A 776 9.43 22.42 -13.45
C ASN A 776 9.74 22.66 -11.96
N LYS A 777 10.33 23.82 -11.68
CA LYS A 777 10.66 24.28 -10.34
C LYS A 777 10.25 25.74 -10.15
N GLU A 778 10.03 26.07 -8.89
CA GLU A 778 9.73 27.39 -8.40
C GLU A 778 10.47 27.55 -7.06
N HIS A 779 11.23 28.63 -6.93
CA HIS A 779 11.91 28.98 -5.68
C HIS A 779 11.22 30.21 -5.07
N GLN A 780 11.19 30.24 -3.73
CA GLN A 780 10.81 31.43 -2.97
C GLN A 780 11.87 32.52 -3.09
#